data_AF-A0AAD4VQ91-F1
#
_entry.id   AF-A0AAD4VQ91-F1
#
_cell.length_a   1.000
_cell.length_b   1.000
_cell.length_c   1.000
_cell.angle_alpha   90.00
_cell.angle_beta   90.00
_cell.angle_gamma   90.00
#
_symmetry.space_group_name_H-M   'P 1'
#
loop_
_entity.id
_entity.type
_entity.pdbx_description
1 polymer ?
#
loop_
_entity_poly.entity_id
_entity_poly.type
_entity_poly.pdbx_seq_one_letter_code
_entity_poly.pdbx_strand_id
1 'polypeptide(L)'
;MDDYDVVLGMEFMDKVKAFPIPFYKTMCIAQGGTMSCMVPVVRQQSKTKLLSAMQFSKSWKKGEPTFLATMKMDVVEKEVQPIPKAVEAILKEFADVMPKELPKTLPPRREVDHAIELEPGAKTPAKAPYRMVPPELEELRKQLKQLLDAGYIQPSKAPYGAPVLFQKKREGTLRLCIDYRALNKVTIKNKYPIPLIADLFDQLGGAKYFTKLDLRSGYYQVRIAPGDESKTACVTRYGSYEFLVMPFGLTNAPATFCILMNKVFHPFLDKFVVVYIDDIMVYSNSLEEHLEHLQKVFQVLRENQLYVKREKCSFVQEEVEFLGHKIRGGQVLMEEGKVFIKGYSAIAAPLTDLLKKNKTWEWTPRCQHAFNELKRAIMEEPVLRLPDLSKPFEVHTDASDFAIAGVLMQDGHPLAFESRKLNDTERRYTVQEKEMTASQQKLSPKQARWQDFLAEFDYKLEYKQGKTNVVVDALSRKAVLAAVTQPQSSFMQRIREGLLHDPQAKSLLELVKDGKTRRFWLDNGILYATGKRIYVPRWDNLRRELLKECHDSKWAGHPGTHRTLALMSEAYYWPQMREDVDSFVRTCLVCQQDKTLQKQPGGLLEPLLVPTRPWESLSMDFIVSLPKSEGCGSILVVVNRFTKYATFIPAPAYCNAEEAARLFLKHVVKYWGIPKSIISDRDTRFTGKLWTELFRLLGSQLNFSTSFHPQTDGQTERVNALLELYLRHYVSANQRDWAKLLDVAQFSYNLQQSESIGSSPFELATG
;
A
#
# COMPACT_ATOMS: atom_id res chain seq x y z
N MET A 1 -9.31 3.50 11.10
CA MET A 1 -9.79 2.12 11.33
C MET A 1 -10.40 2.10 12.72
N ASP A 2 -11.38 2.98 12.99
CA ASP A 2 -11.63 3.45 14.36
C ASP A 2 -13.03 3.09 14.88
N ASP A 3 -13.73 2.16 14.22
CA ASP A 3 -15.14 1.82 14.49
C ASP A 3 -15.35 0.43 15.11
N TYR A 4 -14.31 -0.19 15.66
CA TYR A 4 -14.41 -1.54 16.23
C TYR A 4 -13.91 -1.58 17.67
N ASP A 5 -14.79 -1.96 18.61
CA ASP A 5 -14.43 -2.14 20.02
C ASP A 5 -13.54 -3.37 20.23
N VAL A 6 -13.71 -4.42 19.43
CA VAL A 6 -12.90 -5.65 19.41
C VAL A 6 -12.88 -6.21 17.97
N VAL A 7 -11.73 -6.71 17.52
CA VAL A 7 -11.61 -7.47 16.26
C VAL A 7 -11.43 -8.95 16.61
N LEU A 8 -12.43 -9.77 16.25
CA LEU A 8 -12.37 -11.22 16.44
C LEU A 8 -11.71 -11.86 15.21
N GLY A 9 -10.60 -12.56 15.42
CA GLY A 9 -9.88 -13.28 14.37
C GLY A 9 -10.62 -14.55 13.91
N MET A 10 -10.23 -15.07 12.74
CA MET A 10 -10.83 -16.28 12.15
C MET A 10 -10.69 -17.51 13.06
N GLU A 11 -9.58 -17.64 13.80
CA GLU A 11 -9.38 -18.75 14.74
C GLU A 11 -10.42 -18.77 15.88
N PHE A 12 -10.83 -17.59 16.36
CA PHE A 12 -11.89 -17.50 17.37
C PHE A 12 -13.23 -17.94 16.77
N MET A 13 -13.53 -17.49 15.55
CA MET A 13 -14.76 -17.86 14.82
C MET A 13 -14.84 -19.36 14.57
N ASP A 14 -13.74 -19.99 14.17
CA ASP A 14 -13.66 -21.44 13.97
C ASP A 14 -13.85 -22.21 15.29
N LYS A 15 -13.25 -21.74 16.38
CA LYS A 15 -13.38 -22.35 17.72
C LYS A 15 -14.83 -22.36 18.22
N VAL A 16 -15.60 -21.32 17.94
CA VAL A 16 -17.02 -21.24 18.32
C VAL A 16 -17.98 -21.67 17.21
N LYS A 17 -17.45 -22.17 16.08
CA LYS A 17 -18.22 -22.54 14.88
C LYS A 17 -19.16 -21.42 14.41
N ALA A 18 -18.68 -20.19 14.49
CA ALA A 18 -19.39 -19.02 14.00
C ALA A 18 -18.88 -18.62 12.62
N PHE A 19 -19.78 -18.26 11.72
CA PHE A 19 -19.40 -17.72 10.41
C PHE A 19 -20.29 -16.51 10.06
N PRO A 20 -19.67 -15.43 9.54
CA PRO A 20 -20.43 -14.28 9.08
C PRO A 20 -21.21 -14.66 7.83
N ILE A 21 -22.44 -14.15 7.72
CA ILE A 21 -23.27 -14.22 6.51
C ILE A 21 -23.43 -12.76 6.03
N PRO A 22 -22.46 -12.25 5.24
CA PRO A 22 -22.33 -10.81 4.98
C PRO A 22 -23.55 -10.23 4.25
N PHE A 23 -24.19 -11.04 3.40
CA PHE A 23 -25.34 -10.66 2.61
C PHE A 23 -26.59 -10.36 3.44
N TYR A 24 -26.78 -11.08 4.55
CA TYR A 24 -27.93 -10.91 5.45
C TYR A 24 -27.63 -10.01 6.64
N LYS A 25 -26.40 -9.48 6.74
CA LYS A 25 -25.90 -8.79 7.95
C LYS A 25 -26.21 -9.63 9.20
N THR A 26 -25.88 -10.91 9.19
CA THR A 26 -26.09 -11.82 10.33
C THR A 26 -24.84 -12.66 10.54
N MET A 27 -24.57 -13.05 11.78
CA MET A 27 -23.55 -14.04 12.14
C MET A 27 -24.28 -15.31 12.58
N CYS A 28 -23.95 -16.43 11.97
CA CYS A 28 -24.50 -17.73 12.34
C CYS A 28 -23.54 -18.42 13.30
N ILE A 29 -24.02 -18.89 14.44
CA ILE A 29 -23.25 -19.70 15.40
C ILE A 29 -23.83 -21.11 15.39
N ALA A 30 -23.05 -22.07 14.88
CA ALA A 30 -23.46 -23.45 14.74
C ALA A 30 -23.07 -24.27 15.98
N GLN A 31 -24.00 -24.45 16.91
CA GLN A 31 -23.80 -25.36 18.05
C GLN A 31 -24.15 -26.80 17.63
N GLY A 32 -23.26 -27.75 17.92
CA GLY A 32 -23.44 -29.14 17.50
C GLY A 32 -24.69 -29.77 18.11
N GLY A 33 -25.71 -30.01 17.29
CA GLY A 33 -26.86 -30.87 17.62
C GLY A 33 -28.19 -30.19 17.95
N THR A 34 -28.28 -28.85 18.04
CA THR A 34 -29.56 -28.11 18.19
C THR A 34 -29.55 -26.79 17.40
N MET A 35 -30.72 -26.13 17.27
CA MET A 35 -30.97 -24.97 16.39
C MET A 35 -29.82 -23.95 16.37
N SER A 36 -29.35 -23.64 15.16
CA SER A 36 -28.36 -22.61 14.90
C SER A 36 -28.85 -21.23 15.34
N CYS A 37 -28.02 -20.52 16.10
CA CYS A 37 -28.31 -19.16 16.55
C CYS A 37 -27.90 -18.15 15.47
N MET A 38 -28.86 -17.38 14.97
CA MET A 38 -28.65 -16.34 13.99
C MET A 38 -28.66 -14.98 14.69
N VAL A 39 -27.49 -14.34 14.77
CA VAL A 39 -27.32 -13.04 15.42
C VAL A 39 -27.31 -11.94 14.35
N PRO A 40 -28.27 -11.02 14.31
CA PRO A 40 -28.22 -9.88 13.39
C PRO A 40 -27.03 -8.97 13.72
N VAL A 41 -26.19 -8.74 12.72
CA VAL A 41 -25.11 -7.76 12.70
C VAL A 41 -25.73 -6.39 12.45
N VAL A 42 -26.13 -5.74 13.54
CA VAL A 42 -26.70 -4.41 13.49
C VAL A 42 -25.58 -3.38 13.23
N ARG A 43 -25.52 -2.81 12.03
CA ARG A 43 -24.83 -1.53 11.80
C ARG A 43 -25.74 -0.40 12.29
N GLN A 44 -25.89 -0.24 13.59
CA GLN A 44 -26.43 0.99 14.18
C GLN A 44 -25.28 1.73 14.84
N GLN A 45 -25.27 3.06 14.69
CA GLN A 45 -24.78 3.94 15.75
C GLN A 45 -25.76 3.82 16.94
N SER A 46 -25.78 2.66 17.58
CA SER A 46 -26.50 2.47 18.82
C SER A 46 -25.63 3.08 19.90
N LYS A 47 -26.06 4.20 20.49
CA LYS A 47 -25.61 4.57 21.84
C LYS A 47 -25.93 3.36 22.71
N THR A 48 -24.92 2.58 23.08
CA THR A 48 -25.03 1.50 24.05
C THR A 48 -25.78 2.03 25.26
N LYS A 49 -26.98 1.51 25.53
CA LYS A 49 -27.68 1.80 26.77
C LYS A 49 -26.95 1.05 27.87
N LEU A 50 -26.09 1.76 28.59
CA LEU A 50 -25.52 1.29 29.84
C LEU A 50 -26.67 0.95 30.80
N LEU A 51 -26.78 -0.31 31.19
CA LEU A 51 -27.66 -0.72 32.28
C LEU A 51 -27.02 -0.26 33.59
N SER A 52 -27.75 0.52 34.39
CA SER A 52 -27.32 0.81 35.75
C SER A 52 -27.32 -0.46 36.60
N ALA A 53 -26.46 -0.53 37.62
CA ALA A 53 -26.41 -1.66 38.55
C ALA A 53 -27.79 -1.96 39.19
N MET A 54 -28.63 -0.95 39.39
CA MET A 54 -30.00 -1.11 39.87
C MET A 54 -30.92 -1.81 38.86
N GLN A 55 -30.81 -1.47 37.57
CA GLN A 55 -31.60 -2.11 36.51
C GLN A 55 -31.18 -3.58 36.33
N PHE A 56 -29.88 -3.86 36.36
CA PHE A 56 -29.37 -5.23 36.35
C PHE A 56 -29.87 -6.05 37.55
N SER A 57 -29.78 -5.51 38.76
CA SER A 57 -30.26 -6.18 39.97
C SER A 57 -31.77 -6.47 39.91
N LYS A 58 -32.56 -5.57 39.32
CA LYS A 58 -34.01 -5.73 39.18
C LYS A 58 -34.39 -6.78 38.14
N SER A 59 -33.68 -6.85 37.01
CA SER A 59 -33.85 -7.89 35.99
C SER A 59 -33.42 -9.27 36.48
N TRP A 60 -32.31 -9.34 37.22
CA TRP A 60 -31.85 -10.58 37.88
C TRP A 60 -32.91 -11.13 38.86
N LYS A 61 -33.47 -10.25 39.72
CA LYS A 61 -34.53 -10.63 40.67
C LYS A 61 -35.84 -11.08 40.00
N LYS A 62 -36.07 -10.72 38.74
CA LYS A 62 -37.25 -11.11 37.96
C LYS A 62 -37.08 -12.42 37.19
N GLY A 63 -35.92 -13.06 37.28
CA GLY A 63 -35.64 -14.32 36.58
C GLY A 63 -35.41 -14.14 35.07
N GLU A 64 -35.06 -12.93 34.62
CA GLU A 64 -34.73 -12.69 33.21
C GLU A 64 -33.37 -13.36 32.87
N PRO A 65 -33.28 -14.10 31.75
CA PRO A 65 -32.04 -14.77 31.36
C PRO A 65 -30.92 -13.75 31.15
N THR A 66 -29.90 -13.83 32.00
CA THR A 66 -28.81 -12.84 32.09
C THR A 66 -27.47 -13.53 31.85
N PHE A 67 -26.69 -13.03 30.90
CA PHE A 67 -25.38 -13.57 30.54
C PHE A 67 -24.27 -12.58 30.90
N LEU A 68 -23.23 -13.04 31.60
CA LEU A 68 -22.02 -12.27 31.90
C LEU A 68 -20.89 -12.77 31.00
N ALA A 69 -20.43 -11.91 30.08
CA ALA A 69 -19.23 -12.17 29.30
C ALA A 69 -18.06 -11.36 29.91
N THR A 70 -17.04 -12.05 30.38
CA THR A 70 -15.82 -11.41 30.91
C THR A 70 -14.67 -11.68 29.95
N MET A 71 -14.00 -10.62 29.50
CA MET A 71 -12.76 -10.73 28.73
C MET A 71 -11.62 -10.94 29.73
N LYS A 72 -11.08 -12.15 29.77
CA LYS A 72 -9.79 -12.38 30.44
C LYS A 72 -8.72 -11.94 29.46
N MET A 73 -8.18 -10.74 29.66
CA MET A 73 -6.97 -10.34 28.97
C MET A 73 -5.85 -11.14 29.62
N ASP A 74 -5.31 -12.12 28.90
CA ASP A 74 -3.98 -12.62 29.21
C ASP A 74 -3.01 -11.50 28.84
N VAL A 75 -2.90 -10.52 29.74
CA VAL A 75 -1.71 -9.69 29.79
C VAL A 75 -0.62 -10.68 30.09
N VAL A 76 0.20 -10.98 29.08
CA VAL A 76 1.53 -11.52 29.34
C VAL A 76 2.19 -10.46 30.20
N GLU A 77 2.10 -10.61 31.51
CA GLU A 77 2.98 -9.92 32.43
C GLU A 77 4.37 -10.31 31.96
N LYS A 78 5.07 -9.41 31.24
CA LYS A 78 6.50 -9.57 30.97
C LYS A 78 7.09 -9.88 32.34
N GLU A 79 7.61 -11.10 32.54
CA GLU A 79 8.29 -11.48 33.76
C GLU A 79 9.34 -10.39 34.02
N VAL A 80 9.10 -9.57 35.04
CA VAL A 80 10.02 -8.50 35.42
C VAL A 80 11.24 -9.21 35.94
N GLN A 81 12.30 -9.28 35.13
CA GLN A 81 13.57 -9.79 35.62
C GLN A 81 13.94 -9.02 36.89
N PRO A 82 14.31 -9.71 37.98
CA PRO A 82 14.59 -9.06 39.24
C PRO A 82 15.75 -8.07 39.05
N ILE A 83 15.49 -6.79 39.34
CA ILE A 83 16.50 -5.73 39.26
C ILE A 83 17.66 -6.12 40.19
N PRO A 84 18.92 -6.15 39.72
CA PRO A 84 20.06 -6.47 40.58
C PRO A 84 20.12 -5.52 41.79
N LYS A 85 20.42 -6.04 42.98
CA LYS A 85 20.47 -5.24 44.22
C LYS A 85 21.38 -4.00 44.13
N ALA A 86 22.44 -4.09 43.33
CA ALA A 86 23.35 -2.96 43.07
C ALA A 86 22.65 -1.79 42.35
N VAL A 87 21.76 -2.09 41.42
CA VAL A 87 20.95 -1.09 40.69
C VAL A 87 19.92 -0.47 41.63
N GLU A 88 19.29 -1.26 42.51
CA GLU A 88 18.35 -0.72 43.50
C GLU A 88 18.99 0.31 44.44
N ALA A 89 20.27 0.13 44.79
CA ALA A 89 20.99 1.09 45.61
C ALA A 89 21.13 2.44 44.88
N ILE A 90 21.54 2.42 43.61
CA ILE A 90 21.62 3.62 42.77
C ILE A 90 20.24 4.28 42.61
N LEU A 91 19.19 3.49 42.35
CA LEU A 91 17.83 4.03 42.21
C LEU A 91 17.30 4.67 43.49
N LYS A 92 17.72 4.18 44.67
CA LYS A 92 17.40 4.80 45.96
C LYS A 92 18.18 6.09 46.17
N GLU A 93 19.46 6.12 45.80
CA GLU A 93 20.31 7.31 45.87
C GLU A 93 19.81 8.44 44.97
N PHE A 94 19.36 8.11 43.75
CA PHE A 94 18.85 9.06 42.75
C PHE A 94 17.32 9.15 42.68
N ALA A 95 16.64 8.85 43.80
CA ALA A 95 15.18 8.89 43.88
C ALA A 95 14.60 10.29 43.57
N ASP A 96 15.36 11.36 43.82
CA ASP A 96 15.02 12.76 43.53
C ASP A 96 14.93 13.05 42.01
N VAL A 97 15.66 12.31 41.18
CA VAL A 97 15.60 12.40 39.71
C VAL A 97 14.38 11.65 39.16
N MET A 98 13.69 10.85 39.99
CA MET A 98 12.56 10.01 39.60
C MET A 98 11.27 10.30 40.39
N PRO A 99 10.83 11.57 40.50
CA PRO A 99 9.68 11.89 41.31
C PRO A 99 8.38 11.35 40.69
N LYS A 100 7.37 11.10 41.53
CA LYS A 100 6.03 10.66 41.08
C LYS A 100 5.34 11.72 40.22
N GLU A 101 5.52 12.99 40.57
CA GLU A 101 5.03 14.16 39.85
C GLU A 101 6.18 15.13 39.64
N LEU A 102 6.14 15.91 38.56
CA LEU A 102 7.14 16.96 38.35
C LEU A 102 7.04 18.01 39.47
N PRO A 103 8.16 18.64 39.85
CA PRO A 103 8.12 19.77 40.77
C PRO A 103 7.16 20.86 40.27
N LYS A 104 6.40 21.46 41.18
CA LYS A 104 5.49 22.59 40.90
C LYS A 104 6.24 23.91 40.73
N THR A 105 7.46 23.84 40.24
CA THR A 105 8.32 24.95 39.92
C THR A 105 8.68 24.85 38.45
N LEU A 106 8.79 25.99 37.79
CA LEU A 106 9.24 26.02 36.41
C LEU A 106 10.67 25.45 36.30
N PRO A 107 11.00 24.72 35.22
CA PRO A 107 12.36 24.25 34.97
C PRO A 107 13.38 25.39 35.00
N PRO A 108 14.68 25.14 35.19
CA PRO A 108 15.68 26.19 35.08
C PRO A 108 15.72 26.73 33.63
N ARG A 109 16.10 28.00 33.48
CA ARG A 109 16.45 28.56 32.17
C ARG A 109 17.73 27.90 31.69
N ARG A 110 17.77 27.49 30.42
CA ARG A 110 18.95 26.85 29.82
C ARG A 110 19.35 27.61 28.56
N GLU A 111 20.54 27.31 28.03
CA GLU A 111 20.93 27.82 26.71
C GLU A 111 19.98 27.37 25.58
N VAL A 112 19.28 26.25 25.80
CA VAL A 112 18.35 25.63 24.85
C VAL A 112 16.93 25.73 25.38
N ASP A 113 16.42 26.96 25.48
CA ASP A 113 14.99 27.20 25.62
C ASP A 113 14.31 27.14 24.24
N HIS A 114 13.02 26.83 24.21
CA HIS A 114 12.28 26.68 22.95
C HIS A 114 11.87 28.04 22.38
N ALA A 115 12.56 28.46 21.32
CA ALA A 115 12.21 29.65 20.55
C ALA A 115 11.21 29.35 19.42
N ILE A 116 10.30 30.29 19.17
CA ILE A 116 9.27 30.24 18.13
C ILE A 116 9.54 31.39 17.15
N GLU A 117 10.51 31.17 16.27
CA GLU A 117 10.87 32.12 15.22
C GLU A 117 9.81 32.14 14.13
N LEU A 118 9.23 33.31 13.86
CA LEU A 118 8.22 33.48 12.83
C LEU A 118 8.86 34.02 11.55
N GLU A 119 8.27 33.68 10.39
CA GLU A 119 8.69 34.25 9.12
C GLU A 119 8.62 35.80 9.16
N PRO A 120 9.57 36.52 8.53
CA PRO A 120 9.56 37.99 8.55
C PRO A 120 8.23 38.57 8.08
N GLY A 121 7.61 39.41 8.91
CA GLY A 121 6.31 40.04 8.61
C GLY A 121 5.07 39.15 8.85
N ALA A 122 5.24 37.93 9.35
CA ALA A 122 4.12 37.06 9.68
C ALA A 122 3.31 37.60 10.87
N LYS A 123 1.98 37.63 10.71
CA LYS A 123 1.05 37.92 11.80
C LYS A 123 0.77 36.65 12.60
N THR A 124 0.74 36.77 13.92
CA THR A 124 0.35 35.70 14.81
C THR A 124 -1.12 35.31 14.59
N PRO A 125 -1.44 34.02 14.40
CA PRO A 125 -2.78 33.58 14.05
C PRO A 125 -3.74 33.63 15.24
N ALA A 126 -4.89 34.26 15.05
CA ALA A 126 -5.99 34.27 16.01
C ALA A 126 -7.11 33.32 15.56
N LYS A 127 -7.51 32.39 16.42
CA LYS A 127 -8.61 31.46 16.15
C LYS A 127 -9.58 31.42 17.34
N ALA A 128 -10.87 31.34 17.04
CA ALA A 128 -11.91 31.18 18.05
C ALA A 128 -11.84 29.78 18.69
N PRO A 129 -12.21 29.64 19.99
CA PRO A 129 -12.22 28.36 20.67
C PRO A 129 -13.24 27.40 20.02
N TYR A 130 -12.93 26.11 20.00
CA TYR A 130 -13.86 25.09 19.51
C TYR A 130 -15.03 24.90 20.48
N ARG A 131 -16.19 24.51 19.94
CA ARG A 131 -17.34 24.11 20.75
C ARG A 131 -17.06 22.75 21.39
N MET A 132 -17.19 22.70 22.71
CA MET A 132 -17.03 21.48 23.51
C MET A 132 -18.33 21.08 24.19
N VAL A 133 -18.52 19.78 24.42
CA VAL A 133 -19.69 19.25 25.16
C VAL A 133 -19.47 19.39 26.69
N PRO A 134 -20.52 19.36 27.53
CA PRO A 134 -20.38 19.62 28.97
C PRO A 134 -19.33 18.77 29.72
N PRO A 135 -19.20 17.45 29.46
CA PRO A 135 -18.14 16.64 30.10
C PRO A 135 -16.72 17.07 29.70
N GLU A 136 -16.52 17.49 28.45
CA GLU A 136 -15.23 18.03 27.99
C GLU A 136 -14.94 19.39 28.63
N LEU A 137 -15.96 20.21 28.88
CA LEU A 137 -15.82 21.50 29.55
C LEU A 137 -15.43 21.35 31.03
N GLU A 138 -15.91 20.30 31.69
CA GLU A 138 -15.51 19.96 33.06
C GLU A 138 -14.06 19.48 33.11
N GLU A 139 -13.68 18.59 32.20
CA GLU A 139 -12.30 18.09 32.11
C GLU A 139 -11.31 19.20 31.68
N LEU A 140 -11.72 20.10 30.78
CA LEU A 140 -10.95 21.30 30.42
C LEU A 140 -10.66 22.16 31.64
N ARG A 141 -11.68 22.43 32.47
CA ARG A 141 -11.51 23.24 33.68
C ARG A 141 -10.54 22.57 34.65
N LYS A 142 -10.66 21.25 34.81
CA LYS A 142 -9.77 20.46 35.67
C LYS A 142 -8.31 20.52 35.20
N GLN A 143 -8.05 20.26 33.92
CA GLN A 143 -6.68 20.27 33.38
C GLN A 143 -6.08 21.67 33.34
N LEU A 144 -6.86 22.72 33.02
CA LEU A 144 -6.39 24.10 33.11
C LEU A 144 -6.00 24.47 34.54
N LYS A 145 -6.83 24.09 35.53
CA LYS A 145 -6.50 24.31 36.94
C LYS A 145 -5.20 23.61 37.33
N GLN A 146 -5.02 22.35 36.93
CA GLN A 146 -3.78 21.60 37.20
C GLN A 146 -2.54 22.28 36.59
N LEU A 147 -2.64 22.78 35.36
CA LEU A 147 -1.54 23.48 34.69
C LEU A 147 -1.23 24.84 35.34
N LEU A 148 -2.25 25.57 35.79
CA LEU A 148 -2.10 26.82 36.55
C LEU A 148 -1.48 26.57 37.93
N ASP A 149 -1.98 25.58 38.67
CA ASP A 149 -1.49 25.21 40.00
C ASP A 149 -0.05 24.68 39.95
N ALA A 150 0.36 24.08 38.82
CA ALA A 150 1.74 23.68 38.55
C ALA A 150 2.65 24.83 38.08
N GLY A 151 2.08 25.99 37.73
CA GLY A 151 2.80 27.14 37.20
C GLY A 151 3.28 26.99 35.76
N TYR A 152 2.74 26.03 34.99
CA TYR A 152 3.15 25.77 33.60
C TYR A 152 2.48 26.68 32.58
N ILE A 153 1.32 27.24 32.95
CA ILE A 153 0.60 28.22 32.15
C ILE A 153 0.25 29.43 33.01
N GLN A 154 0.01 30.57 32.36
CA GLN A 154 -0.51 31.78 32.99
C GLN A 154 -1.59 32.43 32.13
N PRO A 155 -2.46 33.29 32.68
CA PRO A 155 -3.41 34.07 31.87
C PRO A 155 -2.67 34.91 30.83
N SER A 156 -3.09 34.82 29.57
CA SER A 156 -2.50 35.56 28.46
C SER A 156 -3.29 36.82 28.13
N LYS A 157 -2.57 37.89 27.77
CA LYS A 157 -3.13 39.13 27.20
C LYS A 157 -2.93 39.22 25.68
N ALA A 158 -2.42 38.16 25.06
CA ALA A 158 -2.18 38.14 23.62
C ALA A 158 -3.50 38.35 22.85
N PRO A 159 -3.51 39.19 21.79
CA PRO A 159 -4.69 39.40 20.96
C PRO A 159 -4.96 38.22 19.99
N TYR A 160 -4.21 37.13 20.12
CA TYR A 160 -4.22 35.96 19.28
C TYR A 160 -4.12 34.70 20.13
N GLY A 161 -4.37 33.54 19.52
CA GLY A 161 -4.19 32.26 20.20
C GLY A 161 -4.79 31.08 19.43
N ALA A 162 -4.31 29.90 19.81
CA ALA A 162 -4.70 28.62 19.23
C ALA A 162 -5.89 27.99 19.99
N PRO A 163 -6.85 27.36 19.30
CA PRO A 163 -7.96 26.71 19.98
C PRO A 163 -7.50 25.39 20.58
N VAL A 164 -8.20 24.96 21.62
CA VAL A 164 -7.92 23.71 22.34
C VAL A 164 -8.93 22.63 21.94
N LEU A 165 -8.48 21.38 21.88
CA LEU A 165 -9.30 20.19 21.62
C LEU A 165 -8.84 19.01 22.48
N PHE A 166 -9.66 17.98 22.59
CA PHE A 166 -9.31 16.76 23.31
C PHE A 166 -9.06 15.59 22.37
N GLN A 167 -8.03 14.81 22.69
CA GLN A 167 -7.80 13.49 22.12
C GLN A 167 -8.09 12.43 23.18
N LYS A 168 -8.92 11.43 22.86
CA LYS A 168 -9.16 10.27 23.74
C LYS A 168 -7.92 9.36 23.73
N LYS A 169 -7.41 9.02 24.92
CA LYS A 169 -6.41 7.95 25.10
C LYS A 169 -7.08 6.57 25.02
N ARG A 170 -6.28 5.52 24.77
CA ARG A 170 -6.74 4.12 24.77
C ARG A 170 -7.42 3.72 26.10
N GLU A 171 -6.95 4.30 27.21
CA GLU A 171 -7.49 4.12 28.56
C GLU A 171 -8.77 4.94 28.85
N GLY A 172 -9.34 5.63 27.85
CA GLY A 172 -10.56 6.45 27.98
C GLY A 172 -10.37 7.85 28.56
N THR A 173 -9.19 8.18 29.08
CA THR A 173 -8.87 9.53 29.58
C THR A 173 -8.66 10.54 28.45
N LEU A 174 -9.04 11.81 28.67
CA LEU A 174 -8.91 12.89 27.68
C LEU A 174 -7.55 13.60 27.81
N ARG A 175 -6.85 13.81 26.70
CA ARG A 175 -5.61 14.59 26.62
C ARG A 175 -5.88 15.95 26.00
N LEU A 176 -5.55 17.03 26.72
CA LEU A 176 -5.57 18.39 26.19
C LEU A 176 -4.56 18.55 25.06
N CYS A 177 -5.04 19.00 23.89
CA CYS A 177 -4.24 19.26 22.70
C CYS A 177 -4.50 20.70 22.24
N ILE A 178 -3.44 21.45 21.96
CA ILE A 178 -3.54 22.81 21.43
C ILE A 178 -3.29 22.77 19.93
N ASP A 179 -4.21 23.34 19.13
CA ASP A 179 -4.11 23.34 17.67
C ASP A 179 -3.17 24.44 17.15
N TYR A 180 -1.86 24.20 17.29
CA TYR A 180 -0.84 25.10 16.78
C TYR A 180 -0.63 25.02 15.27
N ARG A 181 -1.46 24.31 14.48
CA ARG A 181 -1.25 24.17 13.02
C ARG A 181 -1.10 25.51 12.29
N ALA A 182 -1.86 26.52 12.71
CA ALA A 182 -1.76 27.86 12.11
C ALA A 182 -0.47 28.57 12.50
N LEU A 183 -0.04 28.45 13.76
CA LEU A 183 1.22 29.02 14.24
C LEU A 183 2.41 28.33 13.54
N ASN A 184 2.41 27.00 13.55
CA ASN A 184 3.40 26.14 12.91
C ASN A 184 3.62 26.42 11.42
N LYS A 185 2.57 26.89 10.71
CA LYS A 185 2.67 27.22 9.28
C LYS A 185 3.55 28.45 9.03
N VAL A 186 3.57 29.38 9.96
CA VAL A 186 4.33 30.65 9.89
C VAL A 186 5.60 30.62 10.75
N THR A 187 5.91 29.49 11.39
CA THR A 187 7.15 29.27 12.15
C THR A 187 8.25 28.79 11.21
N ILE A 188 9.43 29.40 11.31
CA ILE A 188 10.62 28.98 10.56
C ILE A 188 11.02 27.57 11.02
N LYS A 189 11.14 26.66 10.05
CA LYS A 189 11.43 25.24 10.34
C LYS A 189 12.91 25.04 10.59
N ASN A 190 13.24 24.47 11.75
CA ASN A 190 14.58 24.04 12.08
C ASN A 190 14.84 22.64 11.49
N LYS A 191 15.83 22.53 10.61
CA LYS A 191 16.30 21.25 10.06
C LYS A 191 17.42 20.71 10.94
N TYR A 192 17.11 20.36 12.17
CA TYR A 192 18.10 19.72 13.05
C TYR A 192 18.47 18.34 12.51
N PRO A 193 19.76 17.99 12.37
CA PRO A 193 20.17 16.67 11.92
C PRO A 193 19.84 15.64 13.01
N ILE A 194 18.98 14.68 12.66
CA ILE A 194 18.72 13.51 13.50
C ILE A 194 19.77 12.45 13.10
N PRO A 195 20.45 11.80 14.07
CA PRO A 195 21.41 10.74 13.78
C PRO A 195 20.79 9.64 12.91
N LEU A 196 21.57 9.05 12.00
CA LEU A 196 21.09 7.92 11.23
C LEU A 196 20.94 6.72 12.16
N ILE A 197 19.85 5.97 11.98
CA ILE A 197 19.55 4.80 12.81
C ILE A 197 20.67 3.75 12.73
N ALA A 198 21.32 3.62 11.57
CA ALA A 198 22.46 2.72 11.37
C ALA A 198 23.63 3.06 12.29
N ASP A 199 24.02 4.34 12.35
CA ASP A 199 25.11 4.82 13.21
C ASP A 199 24.84 4.50 14.69
N LEU A 200 23.57 4.62 15.12
CA LEU A 200 23.17 4.27 16.49
C LEU A 200 23.27 2.76 16.75
N PHE A 201 23.01 1.92 15.76
CA PHE A 201 23.13 0.47 15.90
C PHE A 201 24.57 -0.01 15.92
N ASP A 202 25.46 0.58 15.14
CA ASP A 202 26.89 0.25 15.17
C ASP A 202 27.48 0.48 16.57
N GLN A 203 27.01 1.52 17.26
CA GLN A 203 27.40 1.83 18.64
C GLN A 203 26.83 0.84 19.66
N LEU A 204 25.56 0.44 19.49
CA LEU A 204 24.87 -0.46 20.41
C LEU A 204 25.25 -1.94 20.20
N GLY A 205 25.76 -2.30 19.03
CA GLY A 205 26.09 -3.66 18.61
C GLY A 205 27.26 -4.32 19.35
N GLY A 206 28.07 -3.56 20.11
CA GLY A 206 29.10 -4.15 20.98
C GLY A 206 28.59 -4.47 22.40
N ALA A 207 27.46 -3.88 22.80
CA ALA A 207 27.05 -3.81 24.19
C ALA A 207 26.27 -5.05 24.66
N LYS A 208 26.39 -5.32 25.97
CA LYS A 208 25.72 -6.43 26.64
C LYS A 208 24.61 -5.98 27.57
N TYR A 209 24.78 -4.85 28.26
CA TYR A 209 23.82 -4.32 29.23
C TYR A 209 23.24 -3.00 28.75
N PHE A 210 21.92 -2.88 28.83
CA PHE A 210 21.18 -1.73 28.34
C PHE A 210 20.24 -1.18 29.43
N THR A 211 20.14 0.14 29.53
CA THR A 211 19.13 0.83 30.32
C THR A 211 18.45 1.89 29.47
N LYS A 212 17.13 1.81 29.37
CA LYS A 212 16.31 2.80 28.67
C LYS A 212 15.67 3.74 29.69
N LEU A 213 15.87 5.04 29.52
CA LEU A 213 15.26 6.08 30.34
C LEU A 213 14.25 6.89 29.52
N ASP A 214 13.04 7.06 30.07
CA ASP A 214 11.96 7.90 29.52
C ASP A 214 11.81 9.13 30.41
N LEU A 215 11.79 10.34 29.84
CA LEU A 215 11.65 11.58 30.61
C LEU A 215 10.18 11.87 30.96
N ARG A 216 9.91 12.22 32.22
CA ARG A 216 8.54 12.50 32.70
C ARG A 216 8.02 13.79 32.08
N SER A 217 7.10 13.69 31.12
CA SER A 217 6.58 14.84 30.38
C SER A 217 7.72 15.71 29.81
N GLY A 218 8.68 15.08 29.11
CA GLY A 218 9.95 15.70 28.66
C GLY A 218 9.82 17.14 28.15
N TYR A 219 8.84 17.44 27.29
CA TYR A 219 8.67 18.80 26.78
C TYR A 219 8.35 19.85 27.85
N TYR A 220 7.58 19.50 28.89
CA TYR A 220 7.29 20.45 29.99
C TYR A 220 8.52 20.75 30.86
N GLN A 221 9.62 20.01 30.68
CA GLN A 221 10.89 20.27 31.36
C GLN A 221 11.78 21.28 30.62
N VAL A 222 11.34 21.75 29.44
CA VAL A 222 12.00 22.80 28.65
C VAL A 222 11.15 24.07 28.73
N ARG A 223 11.77 25.23 28.93
CA ARG A 223 11.05 26.51 28.94
C ARG A 223 10.82 27.05 27.54
N ILE A 224 9.75 27.84 27.37
CA ILE A 224 9.60 28.71 26.20
C ILE A 224 10.58 29.87 26.32
N ALA A 225 11.29 30.21 25.25
CA ALA A 225 12.27 31.30 25.24
C ALA A 225 11.65 32.65 25.65
N PRO A 226 12.40 33.52 26.35
CA PRO A 226 11.88 34.82 26.79
C PRO A 226 11.34 35.66 25.62
N GLY A 227 10.10 36.13 25.73
CA GLY A 227 9.40 36.92 24.71
C GLY A 227 8.51 36.07 23.78
N ASP A 228 8.73 34.77 23.73
CA ASP A 228 7.94 33.85 22.89
C ASP A 228 6.76 33.22 23.63
N GLU A 229 6.64 33.40 24.94
CA GLU A 229 5.57 32.82 25.76
C GLU A 229 4.19 33.17 25.18
N SER A 230 3.97 34.44 24.83
CA SER A 230 2.71 34.92 24.25
C SER A 230 2.31 34.21 22.96
N LYS A 231 3.28 33.73 22.15
CA LYS A 231 3.01 33.00 20.89
C LYS A 231 2.35 31.65 21.14
N THR A 232 2.53 31.09 22.34
CA THR A 232 1.87 29.85 22.78
C THR A 232 0.46 30.06 23.34
N ALA A 233 -0.07 31.29 23.26
CA ALA A 233 -1.41 31.58 23.75
C ALA A 233 -2.44 30.60 23.16
N CYS A 234 -3.24 29.99 24.04
CA CYS A 234 -4.35 29.13 23.71
C CYS A 234 -5.66 29.77 24.19
N VAL A 235 -6.69 29.70 23.35
CA VAL A 235 -7.99 30.29 23.62
C VAL A 235 -8.95 29.19 24.03
N THR A 236 -9.59 29.38 25.17
CA THR A 236 -10.56 28.45 25.74
C THR A 236 -11.87 29.16 26.07
N ARG A 237 -12.91 28.40 26.43
CA ARG A 237 -14.17 28.99 26.91
C ARG A 237 -14.01 29.78 28.21
N TYR A 238 -12.97 29.50 29.00
CA TYR A 238 -12.76 30.10 30.33
C TYR A 238 -11.74 31.24 30.32
N GLY A 239 -11.20 31.59 29.15
CA GLY A 239 -10.17 32.61 28.98
C GLY A 239 -9.03 32.15 28.09
N SER A 240 -8.04 33.02 27.94
CA SER A 240 -6.81 32.76 27.18
C SER A 240 -5.65 32.51 28.14
N TYR A 241 -4.83 31.52 27.84
CA TYR A 241 -3.67 31.14 28.64
C TYR A 241 -2.45 30.93 27.76
N GLU A 242 -1.26 31.27 28.24
CA GLU A 242 -0.01 31.03 27.54
C GLU A 242 0.88 30.08 28.34
N PHE A 243 1.66 29.27 27.64
CA PHE A 243 2.57 28.30 28.24
C PHE A 243 3.93 28.93 28.53
N LEU A 244 4.45 28.63 29.72
CA LEU A 244 5.80 29.00 30.16
C LEU A 244 6.82 27.87 29.94
N VAL A 245 6.31 26.66 29.74
CA VAL A 245 7.06 25.44 29.39
C VAL A 245 6.63 24.96 28.01
N MET A 246 7.50 24.25 27.29
CA MET A 246 7.25 23.85 25.91
C MET A 246 6.06 22.88 25.80
N PRO A 247 4.90 23.29 25.23
CA PRO A 247 3.75 22.42 25.07
C PRO A 247 3.92 21.46 23.89
N PHE A 248 3.15 20.37 23.90
CA PHE A 248 3.03 19.50 22.74
C PHE A 248 2.39 20.23 21.56
N GLY A 249 2.85 19.92 20.35
CA GLY A 249 2.25 20.37 19.10
C GLY A 249 2.93 21.57 18.42
N LEU A 250 3.93 22.19 19.06
CA LEU A 250 4.75 23.22 18.42
C LEU A 250 5.73 22.62 17.40
N THR A 251 5.94 23.34 16.29
CA THR A 251 7.01 23.02 15.33
C THR A 251 8.37 23.21 15.99
N ASN A 252 9.34 22.37 15.62
CA ASN A 252 10.69 22.35 16.19
C ASN A 252 10.80 21.88 17.65
N ALA A 253 9.71 21.64 18.40
CA ALA A 253 9.80 21.14 19.77
C ALA A 253 10.64 19.85 19.92
N PRO A 254 10.50 18.82 19.04
CA PRO A 254 11.38 17.66 19.06
C PRO A 254 12.85 18.03 18.79
N ALA A 255 13.10 18.98 17.88
CA ALA A 255 14.45 19.43 17.56
C ALA A 255 15.11 20.15 18.74
N THR A 256 14.38 21.07 19.39
CA THR A 256 14.83 21.74 20.62
C THR A 256 15.17 20.71 21.71
N PHE A 257 14.32 19.70 21.86
CA PHE A 257 14.54 18.64 22.85
C PHE A 257 15.79 17.82 22.52
N CYS A 258 15.96 17.38 21.27
CA CYS A 258 17.18 16.69 20.82
C CYS A 258 18.44 17.53 21.05
N ILE A 259 18.41 18.83 20.73
CA ILE A 259 19.54 19.74 20.96
C ILE A 259 19.89 19.80 22.45
N LEU A 260 18.88 19.93 23.31
CA LEU A 260 19.09 19.96 24.76
C LEU A 260 19.72 18.65 25.23
N MET A 261 19.15 17.50 24.87
CA MET A 261 19.69 16.20 25.27
C MET A 261 21.11 15.97 24.75
N ASN A 262 21.38 16.33 23.49
CA ASN A 262 22.71 16.19 22.91
C ASN A 262 23.74 17.10 23.59
N LYS A 263 23.35 18.32 24.00
CA LYS A 263 24.23 19.19 24.81
C LYS A 263 24.48 18.62 26.20
N VAL A 264 23.42 18.19 26.89
CA VAL A 264 23.48 17.67 28.26
C VAL A 264 24.34 16.40 28.33
N PHE A 265 24.19 15.50 27.36
CA PHE A 265 24.92 14.25 27.31
C PHE A 265 26.17 14.28 26.42
N HIS A 266 26.53 15.43 25.84
CA HIS A 266 27.67 15.58 24.92
C HIS A 266 28.95 14.86 25.37
N PRO A 267 29.36 14.90 26.67
CA PRO A 267 30.57 14.20 27.11
C PRO A 267 30.52 12.66 27.00
N PHE A 268 29.30 12.09 26.94
CA PHE A 268 28.98 10.68 27.01
C PHE A 268 28.35 10.12 25.73
N LEU A 269 27.93 10.99 24.81
CA LEU A 269 27.47 10.60 23.48
C LEU A 269 28.54 9.78 22.76
N ASP A 270 28.08 8.78 22.01
CA ASP A 270 28.90 7.87 21.20
C ASP A 270 29.92 7.03 22.01
N LYS A 271 29.88 7.11 23.35
CA LYS A 271 30.70 6.30 24.26
C LYS A 271 29.87 5.23 24.97
N PHE A 272 28.85 5.68 25.68
CA PHE A 272 27.96 4.81 26.46
C PHE A 272 26.52 5.34 26.58
N VAL A 273 26.21 6.48 25.94
CA VAL A 273 24.86 7.06 25.87
C VAL A 273 24.50 7.31 24.41
N VAL A 274 23.33 6.82 24.01
CA VAL A 274 22.65 7.21 22.77
C VAL A 274 21.37 7.96 23.13
N VAL A 275 21.14 9.09 22.46
CA VAL A 275 19.89 9.85 22.60
C VAL A 275 19.17 9.85 21.26
N TYR A 276 17.90 9.45 21.27
CA TYR A 276 17.02 9.63 20.12
C TYR A 276 15.68 10.24 20.54
N ILE A 277 15.51 11.52 20.25
CA ILE A 277 14.32 12.30 20.63
C ILE A 277 14.09 12.22 22.15
N ASP A 278 13.10 11.46 22.59
CA ASP A 278 12.69 11.35 23.99
C ASP A 278 13.31 10.13 24.70
N ASP A 279 13.94 9.21 23.96
CA ASP A 279 14.53 7.98 24.48
C ASP A 279 16.04 8.19 24.73
N ILE A 280 16.46 8.02 26.00
CA ILE A 280 17.87 7.99 26.39
C ILE A 280 18.24 6.52 26.63
N MET A 281 19.21 6.01 25.87
CA MET A 281 19.74 4.67 25.99
C MET A 281 21.14 4.71 26.60
N VAL A 282 21.35 4.00 27.70
CA VAL A 282 22.66 3.77 28.29
C VAL A 282 23.08 2.35 27.96
N TYR A 283 24.30 2.14 27.49
CA TYR A 283 24.79 0.83 27.06
C TYR A 283 26.21 0.58 27.55
N SER A 284 26.56 -0.67 27.88
CA SER A 284 27.89 -1.04 28.39
C SER A 284 28.22 -2.52 28.16
N ASN A 285 29.49 -2.90 28.30
CA ASN A 285 29.96 -4.26 28.03
C ASN A 285 29.98 -5.16 29.28
N SER A 286 30.22 -4.57 30.45
CA SER A 286 30.14 -5.25 31.75
C SER A 286 29.09 -4.63 32.67
N LEU A 287 28.67 -5.38 33.70
CA LEU A 287 27.70 -4.89 34.67
C LEU A 287 28.31 -3.78 35.55
N GLU A 288 29.58 -3.92 35.93
CA GLU A 288 30.31 -2.97 36.76
C GLU A 288 30.42 -1.61 36.07
N GLU A 289 30.83 -1.61 34.80
CA GLU A 289 30.89 -0.42 33.96
C GLU A 289 29.50 0.22 33.79
N HIS A 290 28.47 -0.61 33.61
CA HIS A 290 27.10 -0.13 33.46
C HIS A 290 26.59 0.61 34.71
N LEU A 291 26.93 0.13 35.90
CA LEU A 291 26.57 0.80 37.16
C LEU A 291 27.23 2.18 37.27
N GLU A 292 28.51 2.30 36.91
CA GLU A 292 29.21 3.59 36.87
C GLU A 292 28.60 4.55 35.84
N HIS A 293 28.25 4.05 34.65
CA HIS A 293 27.59 4.83 33.62
C HIS A 293 26.21 5.34 34.07
N LEU A 294 25.43 4.51 34.76
CA LEU A 294 24.14 4.93 35.32
C LEU A 294 24.29 6.04 36.36
N GLN A 295 25.28 5.94 37.26
CA GLN A 295 25.54 7.01 38.23
C GLN A 295 25.90 8.33 37.54
N LYS A 296 26.78 8.29 36.53
CA LYS A 296 27.14 9.49 35.73
C LYS A 296 25.92 10.09 35.03
N VAL A 297 25.08 9.26 34.41
CA VAL A 297 23.86 9.71 33.70
C VAL A 297 22.86 10.33 34.67
N PHE A 298 22.59 9.70 35.82
CA PHE A 298 21.67 10.28 36.81
C PHE A 298 22.23 11.54 37.46
N GLN A 299 23.53 11.63 37.67
CA GLN A 299 24.17 12.84 38.16
C GLN A 299 24.00 14.00 37.17
N VAL A 300 24.21 13.77 35.87
CA VAL A 300 23.96 14.78 34.83
C VAL A 300 22.48 15.19 34.78
N LEU A 301 21.55 14.23 34.90
CA LEU A 301 20.12 14.52 34.97
C LEU A 301 19.77 15.37 36.20
N ARG A 302 20.33 15.03 37.38
CA ARG A 302 20.15 15.78 38.63
C ARG A 302 20.66 17.21 38.51
N GLU A 303 21.88 17.41 38.02
CA GLU A 303 22.51 18.72 37.83
C GLU A 303 21.73 19.61 36.85
N ASN A 304 21.16 19.00 35.80
CA ASN A 304 20.35 19.70 34.82
C ASN A 304 18.86 19.79 35.19
N GLN A 305 18.44 19.30 36.36
CA GLN A 305 17.05 19.23 36.82
C GLN A 305 16.11 18.61 35.78
N LEU A 306 16.53 17.47 35.23
CA LEU A 306 15.76 16.64 34.30
C LEU A 306 15.27 15.38 35.03
N TYR A 307 13.98 15.08 34.91
CA TYR A 307 13.29 14.06 35.69
C TYR A 307 12.80 12.92 34.81
N VAL A 308 13.12 11.68 35.21
CA VAL A 308 12.72 10.48 34.47
C VAL A 308 11.44 9.86 35.04
N LYS A 309 10.68 9.20 34.17
CA LYS A 309 9.47 8.47 34.51
C LYS A 309 9.80 7.00 34.77
N ARG A 310 10.13 6.69 36.03
CA ARG A 310 10.54 5.34 36.47
C ARG A 310 9.65 4.22 35.93
N GLU A 311 8.33 4.40 35.88
CA GLU A 311 7.39 3.35 35.44
C GLU A 311 7.52 2.99 33.95
N LYS A 312 8.22 3.82 33.17
CA LYS A 312 8.50 3.60 31.75
C LYS A 312 9.98 3.30 31.45
N CYS A 313 10.85 3.39 32.44
CA CYS A 313 12.25 3.05 32.28
C CYS A 313 12.43 1.54 32.37
N SER A 314 13.41 1.01 31.63
CA SER A 314 13.90 -0.35 31.80
C SER A 314 15.36 -0.32 32.20
N PHE A 315 15.72 -1.07 33.25
CA PHE A 315 17.05 -1.01 33.85
C PHE A 315 17.78 -2.33 33.65
N VAL A 316 19.04 -2.24 33.22
CA VAL A 316 20.02 -3.33 33.16
C VAL A 316 19.43 -4.59 32.52
N GLN A 317 18.97 -4.43 31.29
CA GLN A 317 18.48 -5.52 30.47
C GLN A 317 19.61 -6.04 29.59
N GLU A 318 19.67 -7.36 29.40
CA GLU A 318 20.53 -7.96 28.38
C GLU A 318 19.94 -7.86 26.97
N GLU A 319 18.64 -7.55 26.88
CA GLU A 319 17.88 -7.33 25.65
C GLU A 319 17.03 -6.07 25.76
N VAL A 320 17.06 -5.18 24.76
CA VAL A 320 16.27 -3.94 24.75
C VAL A 320 15.58 -3.69 23.41
N GLU A 321 14.34 -3.20 23.46
CA GLU A 321 13.61 -2.71 22.29
C GLU A 321 13.97 -1.23 22.04
N PHE A 322 14.67 -0.94 20.94
CA PHE A 322 15.09 0.41 20.55
C PHE A 322 14.79 0.66 19.06
N LEU A 323 14.05 1.73 18.76
CA LEU A 323 13.62 2.12 17.41
C LEU A 323 12.87 1.01 16.62
N GLY A 324 12.31 0.03 17.34
CA GLY A 324 11.63 -1.16 16.80
C GLY A 324 12.55 -2.29 16.36
N HIS A 325 13.75 -2.32 16.94
CA HIS A 325 14.69 -3.42 16.90
C HIS A 325 14.91 -3.93 18.32
N LYS A 326 15.10 -5.23 18.50
CA LYS A 326 15.51 -5.89 19.75
C LYS A 326 17.02 -6.07 19.76
N ILE A 327 17.75 -5.42 20.65
CA ILE A 327 19.21 -5.51 20.74
C ILE A 327 19.58 -6.43 21.89
N ARG A 328 20.34 -7.51 21.66
CA ARG A 328 20.80 -8.48 22.66
C ARG A 328 22.17 -9.05 22.36
N GLY A 329 23.12 -8.97 23.31
CA GLY A 329 24.41 -9.68 23.19
C GLY A 329 25.19 -9.35 21.92
N GLY A 330 25.20 -8.07 21.54
CA GLY A 330 25.74 -7.57 20.28
C GLY A 330 24.96 -7.95 19.03
N GLN A 331 23.72 -8.43 19.19
CA GLN A 331 22.81 -8.75 18.11
C GLN A 331 21.63 -7.76 18.05
N VAL A 332 21.51 -6.98 16.98
CA VAL A 332 20.31 -6.21 16.63
C VAL A 332 19.33 -7.10 15.84
N LEU A 333 18.34 -7.65 16.53
CA LEU A 333 17.20 -8.37 16.00
C LEU A 333 16.06 -7.39 15.68
N MET A 334 15.12 -7.77 14.82
CA MET A 334 13.91 -6.97 14.59
C MET A 334 12.87 -7.28 15.68
N GLU A 335 12.06 -6.28 16.05
CA GLU A 335 10.88 -6.50 16.87
C GLU A 335 9.86 -7.38 16.10
N GLU A 336 9.20 -8.33 16.77
CA GLU A 336 8.10 -9.12 16.20
C GLU A 336 6.95 -8.18 15.80
N GLY A 337 6.97 -7.72 14.55
CA GLY A 337 6.04 -6.72 14.03
C GLY A 337 6.66 -5.68 13.08
N LYS A 338 7.99 -5.58 12.99
CA LYS A 338 8.68 -4.79 11.94
C LYS A 338 9.44 -5.71 11.00
N VAL A 339 9.11 -5.67 9.72
CA VAL A 339 9.46 -6.73 8.77
C VAL A 339 10.27 -6.17 7.61
N PHE A 340 11.41 -6.79 7.32
CA PHE A 340 12.26 -6.43 6.21
C PHE A 340 11.82 -7.13 4.93
N ILE A 341 11.50 -6.36 3.89
CA ILE A 341 10.94 -6.87 2.64
C ILE A 341 12.05 -6.98 1.60
N LYS A 342 12.43 -8.22 1.26
CA LYS A 342 13.38 -8.50 0.17
C LYS A 342 12.88 -7.86 -1.14
N GLY A 343 13.66 -6.98 -1.74
CA GLY A 343 13.29 -6.28 -2.97
C GLY A 343 12.26 -5.15 -2.79
N TYR A 344 12.16 -4.55 -1.59
CA TYR A 344 11.22 -3.46 -1.27
C TYR A 344 11.12 -2.39 -2.37
N SER A 345 12.25 -1.87 -2.86
CA SER A 345 12.29 -0.83 -3.90
C SER A 345 11.62 -1.24 -5.21
N ALA A 346 11.70 -2.52 -5.57
CA ALA A 346 11.06 -3.06 -6.77
C ALA A 346 9.55 -3.27 -6.56
N ILE A 347 9.17 -3.84 -5.40
CA ILE A 347 7.76 -4.07 -5.05
C ILE A 347 7.04 -2.73 -4.88
N ALA A 348 7.65 -1.75 -4.22
CA ALA A 348 7.08 -0.42 -3.98
C ALA A 348 7.18 0.53 -5.18
N ALA A 349 7.83 0.14 -6.29
CA ALA A 349 8.02 1.01 -7.46
C ALA A 349 6.70 1.54 -8.06
N PRO A 350 5.64 0.73 -8.25
CA PRO A 350 4.37 1.22 -8.76
C PRO A 350 3.72 2.25 -7.84
N LEU A 351 3.86 2.08 -6.52
CA LEU A 351 3.30 2.95 -5.49
C LEU A 351 4.06 4.29 -5.40
N THR A 352 5.39 4.24 -5.40
CA THR A 352 6.24 5.44 -5.36
C THR A 352 6.17 6.25 -6.65
N ASP A 353 5.93 5.59 -7.79
CA ASP A 353 5.72 6.28 -9.06
C ASP A 353 4.43 7.14 -9.03
N LEU A 354 3.43 6.86 -8.17
CA LEU A 354 2.24 7.72 -7.97
C LEU A 354 2.56 9.06 -7.28
N LEU A 355 3.69 9.16 -6.59
CA LEU A 355 4.11 10.35 -5.85
C LEU A 355 4.89 11.36 -6.72
N LYS A 356 5.13 11.04 -8.00
CA LYS A 356 5.88 11.90 -8.92
C LYS A 356 5.09 13.16 -9.28
N LYS A 357 5.76 14.32 -9.26
CA LYS A 357 5.19 15.58 -9.76
C LYS A 357 4.72 15.41 -11.21
N ASN A 358 3.54 15.95 -11.53
CA ASN A 358 2.89 15.89 -12.85
C ASN A 358 2.38 14.51 -13.31
N LYS A 359 2.29 13.52 -12.40
CA LYS A 359 1.61 12.26 -12.68
C LYS A 359 0.20 12.27 -12.10
N THR A 360 -0.79 11.87 -12.90
CA THR A 360 -2.17 11.70 -12.47
C THR A 360 -2.26 10.56 -11.44
N TRP A 361 -2.97 10.77 -10.33
CA TRP A 361 -3.11 9.77 -9.27
C TRP A 361 -4.09 8.67 -9.70
N GLU A 362 -3.56 7.59 -10.26
CA GLU A 362 -4.33 6.44 -10.76
C GLU A 362 -3.84 5.15 -10.11
N TRP A 363 -4.70 4.51 -9.31
CA TRP A 363 -4.35 3.27 -8.60
C TRP A 363 -4.52 2.05 -9.52
N THR A 364 -3.45 1.70 -10.22
CA THR A 364 -3.44 0.57 -11.17
C THR A 364 -3.35 -0.80 -10.45
N PRO A 365 -3.62 -1.92 -11.13
CA PRO A 365 -3.41 -3.26 -10.57
C PRO A 365 -1.96 -3.52 -10.16
N ARG A 366 -1.01 -2.87 -10.84
CA ARG A 366 0.39 -2.92 -10.45
C ARG A 366 0.59 -2.30 -9.06
N CYS A 367 -0.14 -1.23 -8.74
CA CYS A 367 -0.18 -0.64 -7.41
C CYS A 367 -0.87 -1.57 -6.40
N GLN A 368 -1.98 -2.20 -6.78
CA GLN A 368 -2.68 -3.13 -5.89
C GLN A 368 -1.87 -4.41 -5.61
N HIS A 369 -1.22 -4.96 -6.62
CA HIS A 369 -0.32 -6.09 -6.52
C HIS A 369 0.89 -5.73 -5.68
N ALA A 370 1.57 -4.60 -5.96
CA ALA A 370 2.64 -4.06 -5.13
C ALA A 370 2.22 -3.94 -3.65
N PHE A 371 1.03 -3.38 -3.39
CA PHE A 371 0.51 -3.24 -2.04
C PHE A 371 0.24 -4.57 -1.34
N ASN A 372 -0.37 -5.53 -2.04
CA ASN A 372 -0.65 -6.87 -1.51
C ASN A 372 0.64 -7.69 -1.30
N GLU A 373 1.62 -7.56 -2.20
CA GLU A 373 2.94 -8.17 -2.10
C GLU A 373 3.73 -7.60 -0.92
N LEU A 374 3.69 -6.28 -0.70
CA LEU A 374 4.28 -5.68 0.50
C LEU A 374 3.61 -6.23 1.76
N LYS A 375 2.27 -6.36 1.78
CA LYS A 375 1.56 -6.97 2.91
C LYS A 375 1.98 -8.43 3.11
N ARG A 376 2.09 -9.23 2.06
CA ARG A 376 2.53 -10.63 2.14
C ARG A 376 3.96 -10.74 2.62
N ALA A 377 4.87 -9.94 2.08
CA ALA A 377 6.27 -9.93 2.50
C ALA A 377 6.45 -9.41 3.94
N ILE A 378 5.52 -8.59 4.45
CA ILE A 378 5.46 -8.26 5.88
C ILE A 378 4.96 -9.46 6.71
N MET A 379 4.22 -10.40 6.12
CA MET A 379 3.73 -11.58 6.83
C MET A 379 4.67 -12.79 6.74
N GLU A 380 5.68 -12.76 5.86
CA GLU A 380 6.61 -13.88 5.60
C GLU A 380 8.04 -13.46 5.99
N GLU A 381 8.58 -14.05 7.07
CA GLU A 381 9.86 -13.72 7.69
C GLU A 381 11.08 -14.16 6.87
N PRO A 382 12.08 -13.27 6.62
CA PRO A 382 13.44 -13.70 6.31
C PRO A 382 14.42 -13.30 7.43
N VAL A 383 15.15 -14.31 7.94
CA VAL A 383 16.18 -14.17 8.98
C VAL A 383 17.45 -13.54 8.38
N LEU A 384 17.87 -12.37 8.88
CA LEU A 384 19.17 -11.73 8.59
C LEU A 384 20.17 -12.06 9.72
N ARG A 385 21.47 -12.17 9.39
CA ARG A 385 22.57 -12.36 10.34
C ARG A 385 23.35 -11.04 10.47
N LEU A 386 24.04 -10.80 11.58
CA LEU A 386 24.78 -9.55 11.81
C LEU A 386 26.27 -9.64 11.45
N PRO A 387 26.88 -8.49 11.09
CA PRO A 387 28.28 -8.39 10.68
C PRO A 387 29.24 -8.64 11.85
N ASP A 388 30.14 -9.60 11.70
CA ASP A 388 31.28 -9.88 12.57
C ASP A 388 32.49 -9.08 12.09
N LEU A 389 32.81 -7.96 12.74
CA LEU A 389 33.93 -7.08 12.35
C LEU A 389 35.32 -7.74 12.45
N SER A 390 35.43 -8.92 13.09
CA SER A 390 36.68 -9.70 13.14
C SER A 390 36.89 -10.58 11.90
N LYS A 391 35.90 -10.64 10.99
CA LYS A 391 35.89 -11.47 9.79
C LYS A 391 35.81 -10.63 8.51
N PRO A 392 36.35 -11.12 7.39
CA PRO A 392 36.26 -10.42 6.12
C PRO A 392 34.81 -10.33 5.62
N PHE A 393 34.44 -9.19 5.06
CA PHE A 393 33.14 -8.97 4.42
C PHE A 393 33.15 -9.43 2.96
N GLU A 394 32.09 -10.12 2.54
CA GLU A 394 31.84 -10.45 1.14
C GLU A 394 30.72 -9.55 0.58
N VAL A 395 31.05 -8.70 -0.39
CA VAL A 395 30.04 -7.87 -1.08
C VAL A 395 29.76 -8.48 -2.45
N HIS A 396 28.53 -8.93 -2.66
CA HIS A 396 28.06 -9.40 -3.96
C HIS A 396 27.20 -8.33 -4.61
N THR A 397 27.61 -7.83 -5.76
CA THR A 397 26.86 -6.84 -6.53
C THR A 397 26.35 -7.43 -7.83
N ASP A 398 25.20 -6.94 -8.29
CA ASP A 398 24.65 -7.21 -9.61
C ASP A 398 23.91 -5.97 -10.10
N ALA A 399 23.92 -5.74 -11.42
CA ALA A 399 23.24 -4.59 -12.00
C ALA A 399 22.40 -4.98 -13.21
N SER A 400 21.19 -4.44 -13.24
CA SER A 400 20.27 -4.55 -14.38
C SER A 400 20.16 -3.22 -15.12
N ASP A 401 19.40 -3.23 -16.22
CA ASP A 401 19.07 -2.00 -16.95
C ASP A 401 18.26 -0.99 -16.10
N PHE A 402 17.64 -1.41 -15.00
CA PHE A 402 16.70 -0.61 -14.23
C PHE A 402 17.11 -0.34 -12.78
N ALA A 403 17.93 -1.20 -12.19
CA ALA A 403 18.33 -1.15 -10.79
C ALA A 403 19.67 -1.83 -10.55
N ILE A 404 20.39 -1.37 -9.54
CA ILE A 404 21.57 -2.02 -8.96
C ILE A 404 21.19 -2.65 -7.63
N ALA A 405 21.77 -3.80 -7.32
CA ALA A 405 21.57 -4.51 -6.06
C ALA A 405 22.91 -5.00 -5.51
N GLY A 406 23.07 -4.89 -4.20
CA GLY A 406 24.22 -5.37 -3.46
C GLY A 406 23.76 -6.21 -2.28
N VAL A 407 24.49 -7.28 -1.98
CA VAL A 407 24.30 -8.09 -0.79
C VAL A 407 25.63 -8.14 -0.05
N LEU A 408 25.65 -7.60 1.17
CA LEU A 408 26.75 -7.76 2.10
C LEU A 408 26.56 -9.09 2.81
N MET A 409 27.60 -9.92 2.86
CA MET A 409 27.55 -11.29 3.41
C MET A 409 28.81 -11.61 4.22
N GLN A 410 28.70 -12.62 5.08
CA GLN A 410 29.81 -13.28 5.77
C GLN A 410 29.50 -14.77 5.94
N ASP A 411 30.49 -15.65 5.73
CA ASP A 411 30.37 -17.10 5.89
C ASP A 411 29.13 -17.68 5.15
N GLY A 412 28.82 -17.17 3.95
CA GLY A 412 27.66 -17.58 3.16
C GLY A 412 26.29 -17.10 3.66
N HIS A 413 26.24 -16.20 4.66
CA HIS A 413 25.01 -15.64 5.23
C HIS A 413 24.85 -14.15 4.90
N PRO A 414 23.65 -13.68 4.51
CA PRO A 414 23.42 -12.28 4.19
C PRO A 414 23.28 -11.41 5.45
N LEU A 415 24.05 -10.32 5.44
CA LEU A 415 24.15 -9.31 6.48
C LEU A 415 23.29 -8.08 6.19
N ALA A 416 23.33 -7.61 4.95
CA ALA A 416 22.54 -6.48 4.48
C ALA A 416 22.21 -6.65 2.99
N PHE A 417 21.05 -6.16 2.59
CA PHE A 417 20.63 -6.07 1.19
C PHE A 417 20.45 -4.59 0.84
N GLU A 418 21.18 -4.10 -0.15
CA GLU A 418 21.03 -2.75 -0.70
C GLU A 418 20.46 -2.84 -2.12
N SER A 419 19.51 -1.96 -2.46
CA SER A 419 18.96 -1.95 -3.82
C SER A 419 18.45 -0.56 -4.22
N ARG A 420 18.96 -0.06 -5.34
CA ARG A 420 18.67 1.28 -5.83
C ARG A 420 18.24 1.26 -7.29
N LYS A 421 17.12 1.93 -7.58
CA LYS A 421 16.64 2.17 -8.95
C LYS A 421 17.55 3.17 -9.64
N LEU A 422 18.01 2.85 -10.85
CA LEU A 422 18.82 3.75 -11.66
C LEU A 422 17.96 4.91 -12.19
N ASN A 423 18.48 6.14 -12.12
CA ASN A 423 17.86 7.32 -12.71
C ASN A 423 17.99 7.33 -14.24
N ASP A 424 17.26 8.20 -14.95
CA ASP A 424 17.22 8.20 -16.43
C ASP A 424 18.59 8.45 -17.10
N THR A 425 19.53 9.07 -16.39
CA THR A 425 20.92 9.23 -16.84
C THR A 425 21.73 7.96 -16.60
N GLU A 426 21.63 7.36 -15.42
CA GLU A 426 22.34 6.13 -15.04
C GLU A 426 21.86 4.88 -15.80
N ARG A 427 20.60 4.87 -16.25
CA ARG A 427 20.05 3.80 -17.11
C ARG A 427 20.78 3.68 -18.44
N ARG A 428 21.34 4.79 -18.93
CA ARG A 428 22.09 4.87 -20.19
C ARG A 428 23.54 4.39 -20.07
N TYR A 429 24.00 4.08 -18.85
CA TYR A 429 25.31 3.46 -18.65
C TYR A 429 25.29 2.00 -19.16
N THR A 430 26.43 1.53 -19.64
CA THR A 430 26.66 0.15 -20.03
C THR A 430 26.69 -0.76 -18.80
N VAL A 431 26.40 -2.05 -18.98
CA VAL A 431 26.39 -3.03 -17.87
C VAL A 431 27.75 -3.10 -17.17
N GLN A 432 28.86 -2.97 -17.91
CA GLN A 432 30.21 -2.89 -17.33
C GLN A 432 30.45 -1.60 -16.52
N GLU A 433 29.88 -0.46 -16.93
CA GLU A 433 29.88 0.80 -16.15
C GLU A 433 29.00 0.72 -14.89
N LYS A 434 28.03 -0.21 -14.87
CA LYS A 434 27.15 -0.48 -13.72
C LYS A 434 27.70 -1.55 -12.77
N GLU A 435 28.53 -2.49 -13.26
CA GLU A 435 28.90 -3.70 -12.52
C GLU A 435 30.34 -3.75 -11.96
N MET A 436 31.35 -3.02 -12.48
CA MET A 436 32.72 -3.34 -12.03
C MET A 436 33.79 -2.25 -12.21
N THR A 437 34.87 -2.39 -11.41
CA THR A 437 36.22 -2.61 -11.97
C THR A 437 37.17 -3.38 -11.03
N ALA A 438 37.84 -4.46 -11.50
CA ALA A 438 39.32 -4.53 -11.59
C ALA A 438 39.81 -5.78 -12.36
N SER A 439 40.49 -5.56 -13.49
CA SER A 439 41.68 -6.30 -13.96
C SER A 439 42.07 -5.84 -15.37
N GLN A 440 42.59 -4.61 -15.51
CA GLN A 440 43.30 -4.21 -16.74
C GLN A 440 44.47 -3.26 -16.41
N GLN A 441 45.60 -3.47 -17.07
CA GLN A 441 46.87 -2.75 -16.88
C GLN A 441 46.87 -1.26 -17.33
N LYS A 442 45.78 -0.76 -17.93
CA LYS A 442 45.62 0.66 -18.26
C LYS A 442 44.24 1.13 -17.85
N LEU A 443 44.19 2.00 -16.84
CA LEU A 443 42.98 2.69 -16.41
C LEU A 443 42.63 3.77 -17.45
N SER A 444 41.39 3.77 -17.92
CA SER A 444 40.83 4.84 -18.73
C SER A 444 40.70 6.14 -17.91
N PRO A 445 40.67 7.32 -18.55
CA PRO A 445 40.51 8.62 -17.87
C PRO A 445 39.26 8.73 -16.98
N LYS A 446 38.26 7.87 -17.19
CA LYS A 446 37.03 7.80 -16.39
C LYS A 446 37.13 6.85 -15.19
N GLN A 447 38.03 5.86 -15.24
CA GLN A 447 38.31 4.93 -14.13
C GLN A 447 39.20 5.56 -13.06
N ALA A 448 40.13 6.44 -13.46
CA ALA A 448 40.97 7.22 -12.53
C ALA A 448 40.15 8.09 -11.55
N ARG A 449 38.89 8.42 -11.90
CA ARG A 449 38.03 9.33 -11.14
C ARG A 449 37.39 8.69 -9.89
N TRP A 450 37.31 7.36 -9.85
CA TRP A 450 36.81 6.60 -8.69
C TRP A 450 37.93 5.87 -7.93
N GLN A 451 39.16 5.98 -8.44
CA GLN A 451 40.33 5.35 -7.84
C GLN A 451 40.65 5.93 -6.46
N ASP A 452 40.48 7.25 -6.27
CA ASP A 452 40.67 7.88 -4.96
C ASP A 452 39.66 7.39 -3.92
N PHE A 453 38.39 7.19 -4.32
CA PHE A 453 37.33 6.66 -3.43
C PHE A 453 37.51 5.16 -3.14
N LEU A 454 37.89 4.37 -4.14
CA LEU A 454 38.10 2.94 -3.95
C LEU A 454 39.42 2.64 -3.21
N ALA A 455 40.43 3.50 -3.31
CA ALA A 455 41.69 3.37 -2.58
C ALA A 455 41.54 3.53 -1.06
N GLU A 456 40.40 4.04 -0.57
CA GLU A 456 40.07 4.14 0.86
C GLU A 456 39.66 2.78 1.47
N PHE A 457 39.45 1.74 0.66
CA PHE A 457 39.01 0.40 1.11
C PHE A 457 40.08 -0.67 0.83
N ASP A 458 40.32 -1.57 1.80
CA ASP A 458 41.14 -2.77 1.59
C ASP A 458 40.25 -3.92 1.10
N TYR A 459 40.32 -4.23 -0.20
CA TYR A 459 39.46 -5.23 -0.82
C TYR A 459 40.18 -6.05 -1.90
N LYS A 460 39.70 -7.29 -2.10
CA LYS A 460 40.16 -8.20 -3.15
C LYS A 460 38.98 -8.57 -4.04
N LEU A 461 39.11 -8.32 -5.34
CA LEU A 461 38.07 -8.65 -6.33
C LEU A 461 38.15 -10.11 -6.77
N GLU A 462 37.03 -10.82 -6.65
CA GLU A 462 36.89 -12.19 -7.11
C GLU A 462 35.73 -12.31 -8.10
N TYR A 463 36.01 -12.82 -9.30
CA TYR A 463 35.00 -13.02 -10.33
C TYR A 463 34.10 -14.21 -9.97
N LYS A 464 32.80 -13.95 -9.73
CA LYS A 464 31.77 -15.00 -9.55
C LYS A 464 30.90 -15.09 -10.82
N GLN A 465 30.86 -16.27 -11.43
CA GLN A 465 30.07 -16.54 -12.63
C GLN A 465 28.56 -16.47 -12.31
N GLY A 466 27.74 -15.84 -13.16
CA GLY A 466 26.31 -15.60 -12.85
C GLY A 466 25.49 -16.82 -12.43
N LYS A 467 25.85 -18.04 -12.86
CA LYS A 467 25.21 -19.29 -12.43
C LYS A 467 25.38 -19.61 -10.94
N THR A 468 26.41 -19.07 -10.28
CA THR A 468 26.66 -19.24 -8.85
C THR A 468 26.25 -18.01 -8.02
N ASN A 469 25.92 -16.88 -8.65
CA ASN A 469 25.47 -15.64 -8.00
C ASN A 469 23.93 -15.55 -7.89
N VAL A 470 23.29 -16.67 -7.55
CA VAL A 470 21.84 -16.90 -7.69
C VAL A 470 20.99 -15.92 -6.86
N VAL A 471 21.50 -15.48 -5.70
CA VAL A 471 20.77 -14.58 -4.79
C VAL A 471 20.67 -13.17 -5.35
N VAL A 472 21.73 -12.66 -5.96
CA VAL A 472 21.78 -11.29 -6.48
C VAL A 472 21.20 -11.20 -7.90
N ASP A 473 21.38 -12.25 -8.71
CA ASP A 473 20.71 -12.42 -10.02
C ASP A 473 19.18 -12.51 -9.89
N ALA A 474 18.68 -13.22 -8.86
CA ALA A 474 17.25 -13.28 -8.59
C ALA A 474 16.66 -11.94 -8.11
N LEU A 475 17.46 -11.10 -7.43
CA LEU A 475 17.08 -9.76 -6.99
C LEU A 475 17.04 -8.75 -8.15
N SER A 476 17.87 -8.94 -9.17
CA SER A 476 17.97 -8.02 -10.31
C SER A 476 17.03 -8.38 -11.49
N ARG A 477 16.62 -9.66 -11.65
CA ARG A 477 15.95 -10.13 -12.89
C ARG A 477 14.51 -10.66 -12.79
N LYS A 478 13.86 -10.75 -11.63
CA LYS A 478 12.56 -11.46 -11.53
C LYS A 478 11.33 -10.58 -11.82
N ALA A 479 10.83 -10.65 -13.06
CA ALA A 479 9.47 -10.30 -13.46
C ALA A 479 8.91 -11.40 -14.36
N VAL A 480 7.93 -12.16 -13.88
CA VAL A 480 7.26 -13.22 -14.66
C VAL A 480 5.75 -13.10 -14.50
N LEU A 481 5.05 -12.99 -15.62
CA LEU A 481 3.66 -13.40 -15.81
C LEU A 481 3.53 -13.84 -17.26
N ALA A 482 3.28 -15.13 -17.47
CA ALA A 482 2.76 -15.67 -18.72
C ALA A 482 1.61 -16.61 -18.33
N ALA A 483 0.38 -16.20 -18.64
CA ALA A 483 -0.79 -17.05 -18.55
C ALA A 483 -1.23 -17.37 -19.98
N VAL A 484 -0.80 -18.52 -20.48
CA VAL A 484 -1.55 -19.30 -21.45
C VAL A 484 -1.72 -20.67 -20.81
N THR A 485 -2.96 -21.05 -20.56
CA THR A 485 -3.31 -22.38 -20.04
C THR A 485 -2.90 -23.42 -21.07
N GLN A 486 -1.91 -24.28 -20.78
CA GLN A 486 -1.98 -25.70 -21.14
C GLN A 486 -1.08 -26.55 -20.22
N PRO A 487 -1.48 -27.79 -19.91
CA PRO A 487 -0.60 -28.81 -19.35
C PRO A 487 0.60 -28.98 -20.28
N GLN A 488 1.82 -29.19 -19.77
CA GLN A 488 3.08 -29.29 -20.53
C GLN A 488 2.91 -29.72 -22.00
N SER A 489 2.73 -28.76 -22.91
CA SER A 489 2.24 -29.02 -24.27
C SER A 489 3.40 -29.18 -25.25
N SER A 490 3.28 -30.16 -26.15
CA SER A 490 4.13 -30.43 -27.32
C SER A 490 4.50 -29.20 -28.16
N PHE A 491 3.73 -28.10 -28.09
CA PHE A 491 3.97 -26.86 -28.84
C PHE A 491 5.30 -26.17 -28.49
N MET A 492 5.63 -26.03 -27.20
CA MET A 492 6.90 -25.41 -26.80
C MET A 492 8.09 -26.29 -27.15
N GLN A 493 7.91 -27.61 -27.18
CA GLN A 493 8.92 -28.55 -27.67
C GLN A 493 9.15 -28.40 -29.18
N ARG A 494 8.07 -28.31 -29.98
CA ARG A 494 8.14 -28.06 -31.42
C ARG A 494 8.80 -26.71 -31.76
N ILE A 495 8.61 -25.68 -30.92
CA ILE A 495 9.36 -24.41 -31.05
C ILE A 495 10.86 -24.66 -30.84
N ARG A 496 11.26 -25.35 -29.76
CA ARG A 496 12.69 -25.64 -29.50
C ARG A 496 13.33 -26.44 -30.64
N GLU A 497 12.63 -27.47 -31.12
CA GLU A 497 13.06 -28.26 -32.28
C GLU A 497 13.17 -27.38 -33.53
N GLY A 498 12.16 -26.54 -33.79
CA GLY A 498 12.13 -25.66 -34.95
C GLY A 498 13.25 -24.62 -34.98
N LEU A 499 13.75 -24.17 -33.83
CA LEU A 499 14.92 -23.28 -33.77
C LEU A 499 16.19 -23.94 -34.35
N LEU A 500 16.28 -25.28 -34.33
CA LEU A 500 17.36 -26.05 -34.93
C LEU A 500 17.18 -26.31 -36.43
N HIS A 501 16.02 -25.97 -37.01
CA HIS A 501 15.72 -26.22 -38.42
C HIS A 501 15.54 -24.94 -39.24
N ASP A 502 15.09 -23.84 -38.64
CA ASP A 502 14.93 -22.55 -39.31
C ASP A 502 16.30 -21.85 -39.52
N PRO A 503 16.75 -21.64 -40.77
CA PRO A 503 18.04 -20.99 -41.07
C PRO A 503 18.17 -19.59 -40.47
N GLN A 504 17.07 -18.84 -40.38
CA GLN A 504 17.06 -17.50 -39.79
C GLN A 504 17.19 -17.58 -38.26
N ALA A 505 16.52 -18.55 -37.63
CA ALA A 505 16.69 -18.83 -36.22
C ALA A 505 18.13 -19.24 -35.89
N LYS A 506 18.78 -20.07 -36.73
CA LYS A 506 20.19 -20.45 -36.56
C LYS A 506 21.12 -19.25 -36.60
N SER A 507 20.97 -18.37 -37.58
CA SER A 507 21.77 -17.15 -37.68
C SER A 507 21.57 -16.25 -36.45
N LEU A 508 20.34 -16.13 -35.95
CA LEU A 508 20.06 -15.41 -34.71
C LEU A 508 20.67 -16.09 -33.48
N LEU A 509 20.65 -17.42 -33.41
CA LEU A 509 21.29 -18.18 -32.33
C LEU A 509 22.82 -18.03 -32.34
N GLU A 510 23.44 -17.98 -33.52
CA GLU A 510 24.88 -17.70 -33.66
C GLU A 510 25.20 -16.27 -33.21
N LEU A 511 24.39 -15.29 -33.62
CA LEU A 511 24.55 -13.91 -33.15
C LEU A 511 24.37 -13.78 -31.63
N VAL A 512 23.48 -14.57 -31.03
CA VAL A 512 23.29 -14.64 -29.57
C VAL A 512 24.48 -15.31 -28.90
N LYS A 513 24.98 -16.43 -29.44
CA LYS A 513 26.16 -17.15 -28.92
C LYS A 513 27.43 -16.30 -29.00
N ASP A 514 27.59 -15.56 -30.09
CA ASP A 514 28.71 -14.64 -30.31
C ASP A 514 28.56 -13.32 -29.52
N GLY A 515 27.44 -13.10 -28.83
CA GLY A 515 27.17 -11.86 -28.09
C GLY A 515 26.99 -10.63 -29.00
N LYS A 516 26.78 -10.83 -30.30
CA LYS A 516 26.67 -9.77 -31.33
C LYS A 516 25.28 -9.12 -31.39
N THR A 517 24.29 -9.62 -30.65
CA THR A 517 22.96 -9.01 -30.57
C THR A 517 22.44 -8.94 -29.14
N ARG A 518 21.87 -7.79 -28.75
CA ARG A 518 21.10 -7.61 -27.51
C ARG A 518 19.59 -7.66 -27.74
N ARG A 519 19.16 -7.74 -29.01
CA ARG A 519 17.74 -7.76 -29.37
C ARG A 519 17.11 -9.14 -29.19
N PHE A 520 17.95 -10.18 -29.14
CA PHE A 520 17.54 -11.56 -28.95
C PHE A 520 18.38 -12.20 -27.85
N TRP A 521 17.81 -13.15 -27.11
CA TRP A 521 18.53 -13.94 -26.13
C TRP A 521 17.90 -15.33 -25.98
N LEU A 522 18.70 -16.30 -25.52
CA LEU A 522 18.23 -17.66 -25.30
C LEU A 522 17.92 -17.86 -23.81
N ASP A 523 16.73 -18.37 -23.49
CA ASP A 523 16.36 -18.79 -22.15
C ASP A 523 15.62 -20.14 -22.20
N ASN A 524 16.08 -21.11 -21.39
CA ASN A 524 15.52 -22.47 -21.33
C ASN A 524 15.30 -23.15 -22.71
N GLY A 525 16.26 -22.95 -23.63
CA GLY A 525 16.23 -23.50 -24.99
C GLY A 525 15.28 -22.79 -25.96
N ILE A 526 14.68 -21.67 -25.57
CA ILE A 526 13.76 -20.87 -26.38
C ILE A 526 14.40 -19.52 -26.67
N LEU A 527 14.31 -19.08 -27.92
CA LEU A 527 14.82 -17.79 -28.37
C LEU A 527 13.76 -16.71 -28.10
N TYR A 528 14.15 -15.65 -27.39
CA TYR A 528 13.32 -14.50 -27.11
C TYR A 528 13.80 -13.28 -27.89
N ALA A 529 12.87 -12.38 -28.20
CA ALA A 529 13.10 -11.08 -28.78
C ALA A 529 12.78 -9.96 -27.77
N THR A 530 13.24 -8.73 -28.10
CA THR A 530 13.01 -7.51 -27.30
C THR A 530 11.55 -7.39 -26.88
N GLY A 531 11.31 -7.09 -25.60
CA GLY A 531 9.97 -7.09 -25.02
C GLY A 531 9.51 -8.43 -24.45
N LYS A 532 10.42 -9.41 -24.27
CA LYS A 532 10.16 -10.77 -23.76
C LYS A 532 9.20 -11.60 -24.66
N ARG A 533 9.24 -11.36 -25.96
CA ARG A 533 8.41 -12.06 -26.95
C ARG A 533 9.10 -13.34 -27.40
N ILE A 534 8.37 -14.44 -27.50
CA ILE A 534 8.90 -15.73 -27.97
C ILE A 534 9.13 -15.63 -29.48
N TYR A 535 10.34 -15.95 -29.93
CA TYR A 535 10.65 -16.07 -31.36
C TYR A 535 10.02 -17.35 -31.91
N VAL A 536 9.20 -17.23 -32.94
CA VAL A 536 8.52 -18.39 -33.58
C VAL A 536 9.24 -18.77 -34.87
N PRO A 537 9.93 -19.94 -34.92
CA PRO A 537 10.64 -20.38 -36.11
C PRO A 537 9.68 -20.70 -37.25
N ARG A 538 10.17 -20.60 -38.50
CA ARG A 538 9.43 -21.09 -39.67
C ARG A 538 9.56 -22.61 -39.75
N TRP A 539 8.87 -23.31 -38.84
CA TRP A 539 8.91 -24.76 -38.70
C TRP A 539 7.52 -25.32 -38.42
N ASP A 540 7.22 -26.50 -38.97
CA ASP A 540 6.04 -27.32 -38.66
C ASP A 540 4.72 -26.56 -38.51
N ASN A 541 4.45 -25.60 -39.40
CA ASN A 541 3.26 -24.74 -39.40
C ASN A 541 2.98 -23.92 -38.12
N LEU A 542 3.95 -23.79 -37.20
CA LEU A 542 3.78 -23.12 -35.90
C LEU A 542 3.20 -21.70 -36.02
N ARG A 543 3.69 -20.91 -36.99
CA ARG A 543 3.18 -19.55 -37.24
C ARG A 543 1.72 -19.55 -37.72
N ARG A 544 1.34 -20.52 -38.56
CA ARG A 544 -0.02 -20.66 -39.07
C ARG A 544 -0.98 -21.14 -37.98
N GLU A 545 -0.53 -22.04 -37.10
CA GLU A 545 -1.31 -22.47 -35.93
C GLU A 545 -1.60 -21.30 -34.99
N LEU A 546 -0.59 -20.47 -34.68
CA LEU A 546 -0.78 -19.25 -33.88
C LEU A 546 -1.69 -18.22 -34.57
N LEU A 547 -1.54 -18.02 -35.87
CA LEU A 547 -2.42 -17.14 -36.64
C LEU A 547 -3.87 -17.63 -36.58
N LYS A 548 -4.09 -18.94 -36.76
CA LYS A 548 -5.41 -19.55 -36.66
C LYS A 548 -6.00 -19.42 -35.26
N GLU A 549 -5.19 -19.64 -34.23
CA GLU A 549 -5.62 -19.53 -32.83
C GLU A 549 -5.96 -18.08 -32.44
N CYS A 550 -5.18 -17.10 -32.90
CA CYS A 550 -5.39 -15.68 -32.60
C CYS A 550 -6.30 -14.94 -33.61
N HIS A 551 -6.89 -15.64 -34.58
CA HIS A 551 -7.80 -15.06 -35.57
C HIS A 551 -9.09 -15.86 -35.78
N ASP A 552 -9.00 -17.17 -36.06
CA ASP A 552 -10.15 -18.00 -36.44
C ASP A 552 -10.89 -18.56 -35.22
N SER A 553 -10.20 -18.71 -34.09
CA SER A 553 -10.79 -19.23 -32.87
C SER A 553 -11.98 -18.39 -32.41
N LYS A 554 -12.95 -19.04 -31.77
CA LYS A 554 -14.14 -18.35 -31.26
C LYS A 554 -13.77 -17.23 -30.27
N TRP A 555 -12.70 -17.40 -29.49
CA TRP A 555 -12.28 -16.36 -28.55
C TRP A 555 -11.61 -15.16 -29.24
N ALA A 556 -10.94 -15.36 -30.38
CA ALA A 556 -10.33 -14.27 -31.13
C ALA A 556 -11.32 -13.49 -32.00
N GLY A 557 -12.29 -14.17 -32.61
CA GLY A 557 -13.47 -13.53 -33.21
C GLY A 557 -13.24 -12.83 -34.56
N HIS A 558 -12.29 -13.27 -35.38
CA HIS A 558 -11.95 -12.66 -36.69
C HIS A 558 -11.69 -11.14 -36.64
N PRO A 559 -10.78 -10.65 -35.76
CA PRO A 559 -10.76 -9.25 -35.34
C PRO A 559 -10.10 -8.31 -36.38
N GLY A 560 -9.63 -8.85 -37.51
CA GLY A 560 -9.00 -8.11 -38.60
C GLY A 560 -7.52 -7.80 -38.33
N THR A 561 -6.81 -7.32 -39.37
CA THR A 561 -5.34 -7.23 -39.40
C THR A 561 -4.75 -6.51 -38.18
N HIS A 562 -5.27 -5.32 -37.85
CA HIS A 562 -4.71 -4.51 -36.76
C HIS A 562 -4.84 -5.18 -35.39
N ARG A 563 -6.04 -5.70 -35.08
CA ARG A 563 -6.32 -6.33 -33.77
C ARG A 563 -5.66 -7.70 -33.64
N THR A 564 -5.60 -8.49 -34.72
CA THR A 564 -4.84 -9.75 -34.74
C THR A 564 -3.36 -9.51 -34.48
N LEU A 565 -2.77 -8.49 -35.13
CA LEU A 565 -1.37 -8.15 -34.91
C LEU A 565 -1.11 -7.71 -33.46
N ALA A 566 -2.01 -6.92 -32.88
CA ALA A 566 -1.90 -6.47 -31.48
C ALA A 566 -1.88 -7.66 -30.51
N LEU A 567 -2.86 -8.56 -30.60
CA LEU A 567 -2.95 -9.77 -29.77
C LEU A 567 -1.68 -10.62 -29.84
N MET A 568 -1.15 -10.83 -31.06
CA MET A 568 0.00 -11.70 -31.23
C MET A 568 1.32 -11.03 -30.82
N SER A 569 1.43 -9.71 -31.00
CA SER A 569 2.65 -8.95 -30.69
C SER A 569 2.90 -8.81 -29.18
N GLU A 570 1.95 -9.17 -28.32
CA GLU A 570 2.17 -9.22 -26.88
C GLU A 570 3.11 -10.37 -26.48
N ALA A 571 2.95 -11.54 -27.11
CA ALA A 571 3.63 -12.77 -26.69
C ALA A 571 4.63 -13.30 -27.72
N TYR A 572 4.45 -13.02 -29.02
CA TYR A 572 5.21 -13.66 -30.09
C TYR A 572 5.91 -12.66 -31.00
N TYR A 573 6.96 -13.11 -31.67
CA TYR A 573 7.68 -12.33 -32.66
C TYR A 573 8.27 -13.22 -33.76
N TRP A 574 8.21 -12.75 -35.01
CA TRP A 574 9.06 -13.21 -36.09
C TRP A 574 9.24 -12.13 -37.17
N PRO A 575 10.26 -12.22 -38.02
CA PRO A 575 10.46 -11.28 -39.12
C PRO A 575 9.29 -11.32 -40.10
N GLN A 576 8.80 -10.14 -40.51
CA GLN A 576 7.64 -9.98 -41.42
C GLN A 576 6.29 -10.46 -40.86
N MET A 577 6.15 -10.50 -39.52
CA MET A 577 4.92 -10.91 -38.86
C MET A 577 3.69 -10.08 -39.25
N ARG A 578 3.87 -8.79 -39.56
CA ARG A 578 2.76 -7.91 -39.98
C ARG A 578 2.23 -8.30 -41.36
N GLU A 579 3.14 -8.58 -42.31
CA GLU A 579 2.82 -9.01 -43.66
C GLU A 579 2.14 -10.39 -43.67
N ASP A 580 2.60 -11.31 -42.81
CA ASP A 580 1.99 -12.62 -42.63
C ASP A 580 0.57 -12.51 -42.06
N VAL A 581 0.35 -11.65 -41.05
CA VAL A 581 -1.00 -11.39 -40.49
C VAL A 581 -1.90 -10.76 -41.56
N ASP A 582 -1.42 -9.76 -42.30
CA ASP A 582 -2.22 -9.10 -43.35
C ASP A 582 -2.62 -10.08 -44.46
N SER A 583 -1.68 -10.90 -44.93
CA SER A 583 -1.93 -11.94 -45.93
C SER A 583 -2.95 -12.99 -45.43
N PHE A 584 -2.84 -13.43 -44.17
CA PHE A 584 -3.76 -14.37 -43.56
C PHE A 584 -5.19 -13.82 -43.45
N VAL A 585 -5.34 -12.56 -43.00
CA VAL A 585 -6.66 -11.92 -42.88
C VAL A 585 -7.30 -11.66 -44.25
N ARG A 586 -6.50 -11.24 -45.25
CA ARG A 586 -6.97 -11.02 -46.63
C ARG A 586 -7.47 -12.29 -47.30
N THR A 587 -6.91 -13.44 -46.95
CA THR A 587 -7.28 -14.75 -47.52
C THR A 587 -8.35 -15.48 -46.70
N CYS A 588 -8.78 -14.93 -45.56
CA CYS A 588 -9.81 -15.52 -44.72
C CYS A 588 -11.20 -15.32 -45.35
N LEU A 589 -11.81 -16.42 -45.81
CA LEU A 589 -13.12 -16.42 -46.47
C LEU A 589 -14.22 -15.75 -45.63
N VAL A 590 -14.26 -16.03 -44.32
CA VAL A 590 -15.23 -15.44 -43.36
C VAL A 590 -15.09 -13.91 -43.33
N CYS A 591 -13.86 -13.41 -43.18
CA CYS A 591 -13.59 -11.96 -43.20
C CYS A 591 -13.96 -11.29 -44.53
N GLN A 592 -13.77 -11.98 -45.66
CA GLN A 592 -14.05 -11.43 -46.99
C GLN A 592 -15.56 -11.45 -47.34
N GLN A 593 -16.31 -12.43 -46.84
CA GLN A 593 -17.74 -12.58 -47.13
C GLN A 593 -18.60 -11.63 -46.29
N ASP A 594 -18.26 -11.43 -45.01
CA ASP A 594 -19.19 -10.81 -44.05
C ASP A 594 -18.86 -9.36 -43.66
N LYS A 595 -17.65 -8.86 -43.92
CA LYS A 595 -17.28 -7.47 -43.63
C LYS A 595 -17.76 -6.52 -44.73
N THR A 596 -18.83 -5.78 -44.45
CA THR A 596 -19.32 -4.70 -45.31
C THR A 596 -18.42 -3.45 -45.23
N LEU A 597 -18.26 -2.75 -46.36
CA LEU A 597 -17.58 -1.44 -46.42
C LEU A 597 -18.32 -0.43 -45.53
N GLN A 598 -17.68 0.04 -44.47
CA GLN A 598 -18.23 1.07 -43.59
C GLN A 598 -18.39 2.39 -44.36
N LYS A 599 -19.64 2.84 -44.55
CA LYS A 599 -19.92 4.23 -44.93
C LYS A 599 -19.54 5.15 -43.77
N GLN A 600 -19.02 6.34 -44.08
CA GLN A 600 -18.73 7.33 -43.03
C GLN A 600 -20.02 7.68 -42.28
N PRO A 601 -19.98 7.77 -40.93
CA PRO A 601 -21.15 8.12 -40.13
C PRO A 601 -21.66 9.52 -40.51
N GLY A 602 -22.97 9.64 -40.70
CA GLY A 602 -23.62 10.90 -41.00
C GLY A 602 -23.73 11.79 -39.76
N GLY A 603 -22.99 12.90 -39.75
CA GLY A 603 -23.17 14.00 -38.80
C GLY A 603 -22.41 13.90 -37.47
N LEU A 604 -22.16 15.07 -36.86
CA LEU A 604 -21.51 15.22 -35.55
C LEU A 604 -22.52 14.91 -34.44
N LEU A 605 -22.31 13.82 -33.71
CA LEU A 605 -22.98 13.56 -32.43
C LEU A 605 -22.41 14.52 -31.38
N GLU A 606 -23.26 15.29 -30.69
CA GLU A 606 -22.83 16.04 -29.51
C GLU A 606 -22.45 15.05 -28.39
N PRO A 607 -21.22 15.10 -27.88
CA PRO A 607 -20.78 14.13 -26.88
C PRO A 607 -21.37 14.47 -25.51
N LEU A 608 -22.11 13.51 -24.94
CA LEU A 608 -22.47 13.51 -23.53
C LEU A 608 -21.21 13.58 -22.65
N LEU A 609 -21.34 14.17 -21.45
CA LEU A 609 -20.26 14.21 -20.47
C LEU A 609 -19.67 12.80 -20.23
N VAL A 610 -18.35 12.71 -20.31
CA VAL A 610 -17.60 11.47 -20.05
C VAL A 610 -17.69 11.18 -18.55
N PRO A 611 -18.12 9.97 -18.13
CA PRO A 611 -18.17 9.61 -16.72
C PRO A 611 -16.79 9.72 -16.05
N THR A 612 -16.75 9.88 -14.72
CA THR A 612 -15.48 10.08 -13.99
C THR A 612 -14.93 8.80 -13.38
N ARG A 613 -15.75 7.75 -13.29
CA ARG A 613 -15.38 6.46 -12.69
C ARG A 613 -16.01 5.27 -13.45
N PRO A 614 -15.38 4.08 -13.42
CA PRO A 614 -15.98 2.85 -13.93
C PRO A 614 -17.35 2.57 -13.28
N TRP A 615 -18.29 2.04 -14.06
CA TRP A 615 -19.61 1.57 -13.62
C TRP A 615 -20.54 2.68 -13.05
N GLU A 616 -20.13 3.95 -13.13
CA GLU A 616 -20.94 5.10 -12.71
C GLU A 616 -22.10 5.38 -13.69
N SER A 617 -21.86 5.20 -14.99
CA SER A 617 -22.84 5.44 -16.05
C SER A 617 -22.80 4.29 -17.06
N LEU A 618 -23.96 3.69 -17.30
CA LEU A 618 -24.13 2.59 -18.25
C LEU A 618 -25.04 3.04 -19.40
N SER A 619 -24.82 2.48 -20.59
CA SER A 619 -25.80 2.46 -21.66
C SER A 619 -26.38 1.05 -21.80
N MET A 620 -27.65 0.95 -22.17
CA MET A 620 -28.39 -0.31 -22.25
C MET A 620 -29.33 -0.32 -23.45
N ASP A 621 -29.33 -1.42 -24.18
CA ASP A 621 -30.17 -1.62 -25.35
C ASP A 621 -30.56 -3.10 -25.52
N PHE A 622 -31.58 -3.36 -26.35
CA PHE A 622 -32.00 -4.70 -26.74
C PHE A 622 -31.79 -4.94 -28.24
N ILE A 623 -31.04 -5.98 -28.58
CA ILE A 623 -31.11 -6.57 -29.92
C ILE A 623 -32.32 -7.51 -29.92
N VAL A 624 -33.38 -7.14 -30.63
CA VAL A 624 -34.65 -7.88 -30.68
C VAL A 624 -34.82 -8.63 -32.00
N SER A 625 -35.87 -9.45 -32.09
CA SER A 625 -36.26 -10.17 -33.30
C SER A 625 -35.22 -11.19 -33.79
N LEU A 626 -34.46 -11.77 -32.85
CA LEU A 626 -33.51 -12.85 -33.17
C LEU A 626 -34.25 -14.20 -33.29
N PRO A 627 -33.74 -15.13 -34.12
CA PRO A 627 -34.22 -16.52 -34.17
C PRO A 627 -34.23 -17.15 -32.77
N LYS A 628 -35.17 -18.06 -32.48
CA LYS A 628 -35.24 -18.67 -31.15
C LYS A 628 -34.02 -19.56 -30.87
N SER A 629 -33.28 -19.27 -29.79
CA SER A 629 -32.15 -20.07 -29.29
C SER A 629 -32.30 -20.25 -27.79
N GLU A 630 -32.33 -21.51 -27.31
CA GLU A 630 -32.47 -21.86 -25.88
C GLU A 630 -33.63 -21.14 -25.15
N GLY A 631 -34.76 -20.93 -25.83
CA GLY A 631 -35.92 -20.22 -25.27
C GLY A 631 -35.79 -18.69 -25.28
N CYS A 632 -34.64 -18.16 -25.70
CA CYS A 632 -34.36 -16.74 -25.86
C CYS A 632 -34.62 -16.25 -27.29
N GLY A 633 -34.90 -14.95 -27.44
CA GLY A 633 -35.17 -14.31 -28.73
C GLY A 633 -34.75 -12.84 -28.79
N SER A 634 -34.08 -12.35 -27.75
CA SER A 634 -33.44 -11.04 -27.73
C SER A 634 -32.14 -11.10 -26.93
N ILE A 635 -31.29 -10.09 -27.08
CA ILE A 635 -30.07 -9.91 -26.28
C ILE A 635 -30.16 -8.55 -25.60
N LEU A 636 -30.05 -8.53 -24.27
CA LEU A 636 -29.84 -7.31 -23.51
C LEU A 636 -28.34 -6.98 -23.54
N VAL A 637 -28.00 -5.85 -24.13
CA VAL A 637 -26.64 -5.33 -24.23
C VAL A 637 -26.46 -4.22 -23.21
N VAL A 638 -25.46 -4.36 -22.34
CA VAL A 638 -25.12 -3.35 -21.32
C VAL A 638 -23.68 -2.92 -21.53
N VAL A 639 -23.45 -1.63 -21.71
CA VAL A 639 -22.11 -1.08 -21.95
C VAL A 639 -21.76 -0.08 -20.86
N ASN A 640 -20.61 -0.26 -20.21
CA ASN A 640 -20.03 0.73 -19.32
C ASN A 640 -19.48 1.90 -20.14
N ARG A 641 -20.05 3.10 -19.99
CA ARG A 641 -19.68 4.27 -20.79
C ARG A 641 -18.26 4.79 -20.49
N PHE A 642 -17.67 4.41 -19.36
CA PHE A 642 -16.28 4.75 -19.02
C PHE A 642 -15.30 3.75 -19.64
N THR A 643 -15.38 2.48 -19.27
CA THR A 643 -14.40 1.44 -19.66
C THR A 643 -14.68 0.82 -21.03
N LYS A 644 -15.88 1.06 -21.59
CA LYS A 644 -16.42 0.38 -22.78
C LYS A 644 -16.68 -1.11 -22.58
N TYR A 645 -16.61 -1.61 -21.34
CA TYR A 645 -16.88 -3.01 -21.05
C TYR A 645 -18.33 -3.35 -21.39
N ALA A 646 -18.53 -4.37 -22.22
CA ALA A 646 -19.85 -4.81 -22.64
C ALA A 646 -20.23 -6.12 -21.95
N THR A 647 -21.49 -6.22 -21.53
CA THR A 647 -22.11 -7.45 -21.02
C THR A 647 -23.25 -7.84 -21.95
N PHE A 648 -23.22 -9.06 -22.47
CA PHE A 648 -24.22 -9.59 -23.41
C PHE A 648 -25.07 -10.63 -22.71
N ILE A 649 -26.36 -10.35 -22.55
CA ILE A 649 -27.24 -11.18 -21.72
C ILE A 649 -28.35 -11.74 -22.61
N PRO A 650 -28.47 -13.07 -22.77
CA PRO A 650 -29.59 -13.65 -23.49
C PRO A 650 -30.90 -13.37 -22.75
N ALA A 651 -31.92 -12.94 -23.50
CA ALA A 651 -33.21 -12.56 -22.96
C ALA A 651 -34.37 -13.20 -23.76
N PRO A 652 -35.53 -13.41 -23.13
CA PRO A 652 -36.72 -13.88 -23.83
C PRO A 652 -37.08 -12.98 -25.02
N ALA A 653 -37.76 -13.54 -26.03
CA ALA A 653 -38.24 -12.76 -27.18
C ALA A 653 -39.09 -11.55 -26.75
N TYR A 654 -39.89 -11.73 -25.69
CA TYR A 654 -40.58 -10.66 -24.99
C TYR A 654 -40.01 -10.53 -23.57
N CYS A 655 -39.03 -9.65 -23.40
CA CYS A 655 -38.46 -9.33 -22.10
C CYS A 655 -39.17 -8.10 -21.51
N ASN A 656 -39.95 -8.28 -20.45
CA ASN A 656 -40.63 -7.17 -19.75
C ASN A 656 -39.67 -6.49 -18.76
N ALA A 657 -40.09 -5.35 -18.16
CA ALA A 657 -39.23 -4.59 -17.25
C ALA A 657 -38.79 -5.37 -16.00
N GLU A 658 -39.61 -6.31 -15.52
CA GLU A 658 -39.27 -7.17 -14.38
C GLU A 658 -38.19 -8.18 -14.74
N GLU A 659 -38.35 -8.87 -15.86
CA GLU A 659 -37.36 -9.82 -16.33
C GLU A 659 -36.05 -9.10 -16.70
N ALA A 660 -36.13 -7.93 -17.32
CA ALA A 660 -34.97 -7.09 -17.59
C ALA A 660 -34.25 -6.66 -16.30
N ALA A 661 -34.99 -6.30 -15.24
CA ALA A 661 -34.41 -5.97 -13.94
C ALA A 661 -33.75 -7.19 -13.27
N ARG A 662 -34.35 -8.39 -13.37
CA ARG A 662 -33.76 -9.65 -12.88
C ARG A 662 -32.47 -9.98 -13.62
N LEU A 663 -32.47 -9.89 -14.95
CA LEU A 663 -31.30 -10.13 -15.78
C LEU A 663 -30.19 -9.12 -15.48
N PHE A 664 -30.53 -7.84 -15.39
CA PHE A 664 -29.61 -6.77 -15.04
C PHE A 664 -29.02 -6.96 -13.63
N LEU A 665 -29.83 -7.34 -12.65
CA LEU A 665 -29.37 -7.67 -11.30
C LEU A 665 -28.38 -8.84 -11.32
N LYS A 666 -28.76 -9.94 -11.97
CA LYS A 666 -28.02 -11.20 -12.00
C LYS A 666 -26.67 -11.09 -12.72
N HIS A 667 -26.60 -10.30 -13.79
CA HIS A 667 -25.46 -10.25 -14.70
C HIS A 667 -24.65 -8.96 -14.61
N VAL A 668 -25.18 -7.88 -14.06
CA VAL A 668 -24.48 -6.59 -13.94
C VAL A 668 -24.33 -6.18 -12.47
N VAL A 669 -25.43 -5.91 -11.77
CA VAL A 669 -25.38 -5.37 -10.39
C VAL A 669 -24.67 -6.31 -9.42
N LYS A 670 -24.88 -7.62 -9.56
CA LYS A 670 -24.22 -8.64 -8.73
C LYS A 670 -22.69 -8.54 -8.76
N TYR A 671 -22.10 -8.17 -9.89
CA TYR A 671 -20.66 -8.10 -10.07
C TYR A 671 -20.10 -6.70 -9.86
N TRP A 672 -20.84 -5.66 -10.29
CA TRP A 672 -20.31 -4.31 -10.44
C TRP A 672 -20.99 -3.25 -9.56
N GLY A 673 -22.07 -3.62 -8.88
CA GLY A 673 -22.89 -2.71 -8.07
C GLY A 673 -23.92 -1.92 -8.89
N ILE A 674 -24.65 -1.02 -8.21
CA ILE A 674 -25.73 -0.24 -8.82
C ILE A 674 -25.15 1.03 -9.46
N PRO A 675 -25.39 1.29 -10.77
CA PRO A 675 -24.90 2.49 -11.42
C PRO A 675 -25.67 3.73 -10.97
N LYS A 676 -25.08 4.93 -11.13
CA LYS A 676 -25.78 6.19 -10.83
C LYS A 676 -26.71 6.63 -11.96
N SER A 677 -26.39 6.25 -13.20
CA SER A 677 -27.20 6.58 -14.38
C SER A 677 -27.20 5.43 -15.37
N ILE A 678 -28.37 5.20 -15.96
CA ILE A 678 -28.56 4.30 -17.10
C ILE A 678 -29.11 5.13 -18.24
N ILE A 679 -28.50 4.96 -19.41
CA ILE A 679 -28.86 5.62 -20.64
C ILE A 679 -29.42 4.57 -21.58
N SER A 680 -30.59 4.83 -22.16
CA SER A 680 -31.24 3.91 -23.09
C SER A 680 -32.16 4.69 -24.02
N ASP A 681 -32.31 4.20 -25.25
CA ASP A 681 -33.07 4.88 -26.29
C ASP A 681 -34.57 4.59 -26.18
N ARG A 682 -35.25 5.37 -25.32
CA ARG A 682 -36.73 5.49 -25.19
C ARG A 682 -37.54 4.20 -25.16
N ASP A 683 -36.91 3.05 -25.00
CA ASP A 683 -37.58 1.78 -24.89
C ASP A 683 -38.35 1.78 -23.57
N THR A 684 -39.66 1.61 -23.69
CA THR A 684 -40.62 1.70 -22.58
C THR A 684 -40.30 0.73 -21.44
N ARG A 685 -39.48 -0.30 -21.71
CA ARG A 685 -38.95 -1.26 -20.75
C ARG A 685 -37.94 -0.67 -19.77
N PHE A 686 -37.21 0.40 -20.13
CA PHE A 686 -36.19 1.05 -19.29
C PHE A 686 -36.67 2.33 -18.58
N THR A 687 -37.97 2.45 -18.37
CA THR A 687 -38.59 3.55 -17.60
C THR A 687 -38.38 3.39 -16.09
N GLY A 688 -38.92 4.30 -15.27
CA GLY A 688 -38.91 4.18 -13.81
C GLY A 688 -39.35 2.80 -13.30
N LYS A 689 -40.22 2.08 -14.03
CA LYS A 689 -40.63 0.71 -13.67
C LYS A 689 -39.45 -0.27 -13.53
N LEU A 690 -38.42 -0.21 -14.37
CA LEU A 690 -37.25 -1.08 -14.25
C LEU A 690 -36.46 -0.79 -12.96
N TRP A 691 -36.31 0.48 -12.63
CA TRP A 691 -35.70 0.93 -11.37
C TRP A 691 -36.54 0.52 -10.15
N THR A 692 -37.87 0.70 -10.20
CA THR A 692 -38.77 0.25 -9.13
C THR A 692 -38.60 -1.23 -8.87
N GLU A 693 -38.51 -2.01 -9.94
CA GLU A 693 -38.46 -3.46 -9.89
C GLU A 693 -37.09 -3.98 -9.46
N LEU A 694 -36.00 -3.36 -9.93
CA LEU A 694 -34.64 -3.63 -9.45
C LEU A 694 -34.54 -3.38 -7.94
N PHE A 695 -35.07 -2.27 -7.44
CA PHE A 695 -35.05 -1.95 -6.01
C PHE A 695 -35.98 -2.85 -5.19
N ARG A 696 -37.12 -3.29 -5.75
CA ARG A 696 -37.98 -4.32 -5.17
C ARG A 696 -37.22 -5.65 -4.99
N LEU A 697 -36.49 -6.10 -6.02
CA LEU A 697 -35.66 -7.31 -5.96
C LEU A 697 -34.52 -7.20 -4.93
N LEU A 698 -34.06 -5.98 -4.65
CA LEU A 698 -33.04 -5.68 -3.65
C LEU A 698 -33.63 -5.40 -2.24
N GLY A 699 -34.96 -5.49 -2.06
CA GLY A 699 -35.64 -5.33 -0.77
C GLY A 699 -35.83 -3.87 -0.30
N SER A 700 -35.85 -2.89 -1.20
CA SER A 700 -35.98 -1.46 -0.89
C SER A 700 -37.08 -0.78 -1.73
N GLN A 701 -37.66 0.32 -1.22
CA GLN A 701 -38.61 1.17 -1.97
C GLN A 701 -37.88 2.38 -2.55
N LEU A 702 -38.19 2.77 -3.80
CA LEU A 702 -37.55 3.87 -4.53
C LEU A 702 -38.55 4.98 -4.89
N ASN A 703 -38.15 6.25 -4.74
CA ASN A 703 -38.87 7.43 -5.25
C ASN A 703 -38.11 8.05 -6.43
N PHE A 704 -38.81 8.39 -7.51
CA PHE A 704 -38.20 8.90 -8.76
C PHE A 704 -37.96 10.41 -8.75
N SER A 705 -36.96 10.85 -9.53
CA SER A 705 -36.90 12.21 -10.11
C SER A 705 -36.93 12.11 -11.65
N THR A 706 -37.36 13.17 -12.33
CA THR A 706 -37.76 13.18 -13.74
C THR A 706 -36.58 13.25 -14.72
N SER A 707 -36.69 12.52 -15.84
CA SER A 707 -35.67 12.43 -16.90
C SER A 707 -36.10 13.12 -18.20
N PHE A 708 -35.24 13.96 -18.78
CA PHE A 708 -35.35 14.43 -20.17
C PHE A 708 -33.94 14.63 -20.76
N HIS A 709 -33.52 13.82 -21.74
CA HIS A 709 -32.58 14.20 -22.83
C HIS A 709 -32.60 13.11 -23.95
N PRO A 710 -32.96 13.40 -25.22
CA PRO A 710 -33.19 12.40 -26.28
C PRO A 710 -32.01 11.95 -27.17
N GLN A 711 -30.73 12.21 -26.84
CA GLN A 711 -29.62 12.08 -27.80
C GLN A 711 -28.50 11.12 -27.33
N THR A 712 -28.82 9.86 -27.03
CA THR A 712 -28.12 9.21 -25.93
C THR A 712 -27.32 7.92 -26.21
N ASP A 713 -27.44 7.20 -27.34
CA ASP A 713 -26.87 5.82 -27.41
C ASP A 713 -26.00 5.41 -28.61
N GLY A 714 -25.20 6.31 -29.19
CA GLY A 714 -24.26 5.95 -30.28
C GLY A 714 -23.13 4.96 -29.89
N GLN A 715 -22.98 4.64 -28.60
CA GLN A 715 -21.99 3.65 -28.14
C GLN A 715 -22.54 2.23 -28.17
N THR A 716 -23.76 2.01 -27.66
CA THR A 716 -24.36 0.67 -27.69
C THR A 716 -24.69 0.25 -29.11
N GLU A 717 -25.11 1.17 -29.98
CA GLU A 717 -25.31 0.90 -31.41
C GLU A 717 -24.06 0.29 -32.10
N ARG A 718 -22.89 0.86 -31.83
CA ARG A 718 -21.62 0.36 -32.38
C ARG A 718 -21.26 -1.01 -31.81
N VAL A 719 -21.56 -1.26 -30.53
CA VAL A 719 -21.34 -2.56 -29.87
C VAL A 719 -22.31 -3.61 -30.43
N ASN A 720 -23.58 -3.27 -30.65
CA ASN A 720 -24.56 -4.14 -31.27
C ASN A 720 -24.11 -4.58 -32.66
N ALA A 721 -23.64 -3.64 -33.49
CA ALA A 721 -23.13 -3.96 -34.82
C ALA A 721 -21.92 -4.92 -34.80
N LEU A 722 -21.03 -4.80 -33.81
CA LEU A 722 -19.90 -5.72 -33.63
C LEU A 722 -20.33 -7.10 -33.12
N LEU A 723 -21.31 -7.16 -32.20
CA LEU A 723 -21.87 -8.42 -31.70
C LEU A 723 -22.63 -9.16 -32.81
N GLU A 724 -23.45 -8.46 -33.60
CA GLU A 724 -24.14 -9.05 -34.74
C GLU A 724 -23.15 -9.63 -35.76
N LEU A 725 -22.05 -8.93 -36.03
CA LEU A 725 -21.00 -9.42 -36.92
C LEU A 725 -20.32 -10.68 -36.35
N TYR A 726 -19.97 -10.69 -35.06
CA TYR A 726 -19.41 -11.88 -34.41
C TYR A 726 -20.38 -13.07 -34.49
N LEU A 727 -21.67 -12.86 -34.23
CA LEU A 727 -22.67 -13.93 -34.29
C LEU A 727 -22.83 -14.47 -35.71
N ARG A 728 -22.77 -13.63 -36.75
CA ARG A 728 -22.80 -14.09 -38.15
C ARG A 728 -21.66 -15.06 -38.47
N HIS A 729 -20.46 -14.83 -37.92
CA HIS A 729 -19.30 -15.69 -38.18
C HIS A 729 -19.40 -17.08 -37.54
N TYR A 730 -20.10 -17.23 -36.40
CA TYR A 730 -20.01 -18.44 -35.57
C TYR A 730 -21.32 -19.15 -35.30
N VAL A 731 -22.47 -18.53 -35.60
CA VAL A 731 -23.77 -19.18 -35.43
C VAL A 731 -23.92 -20.32 -36.44
N SER A 732 -24.48 -21.44 -36.00
CA SER A 732 -24.77 -22.55 -36.91
C SER A 732 -25.83 -22.18 -37.95
N ALA A 733 -25.87 -22.90 -39.07
CA ALA A 733 -26.79 -22.63 -40.18
C ALA A 733 -28.27 -22.65 -39.78
N ASN A 734 -28.63 -23.34 -38.68
CA ASN A 734 -30.01 -23.37 -38.16
C ASN A 734 -30.33 -22.21 -37.20
N GLN A 735 -29.34 -21.39 -36.85
CA GLN A 735 -29.45 -20.20 -35.99
C GLN A 735 -29.97 -20.46 -34.57
N ARG A 736 -29.84 -21.69 -34.05
CA ARG A 736 -30.38 -22.09 -32.73
C ARG A 736 -29.35 -22.04 -31.60
N ASP A 737 -28.10 -21.70 -31.85
CA ASP A 737 -27.01 -21.78 -30.88
C ASP A 737 -26.38 -20.43 -30.51
N TRP A 738 -26.90 -19.30 -30.99
CA TRP A 738 -26.34 -17.99 -30.70
C TRP A 738 -26.31 -17.66 -29.20
N ALA A 739 -27.28 -18.13 -28.41
CA ALA A 739 -27.31 -17.89 -26.96
C ALA A 739 -26.07 -18.49 -26.25
N LYS A 740 -25.59 -19.65 -26.72
CA LYS A 740 -24.39 -20.33 -26.19
C LYS A 740 -23.09 -19.62 -26.55
N LEU A 741 -23.12 -18.78 -27.59
CA LEU A 741 -21.94 -18.08 -28.09
C LEU A 741 -21.72 -16.75 -27.37
N LEU A 742 -22.71 -16.24 -26.62
CA LEU A 742 -22.64 -14.92 -25.99
C LEU A 742 -21.52 -14.80 -24.95
N ASP A 743 -21.27 -15.83 -24.16
CA ASP A 743 -20.19 -15.80 -23.16
C ASP A 743 -18.81 -15.64 -23.84
N VAL A 744 -18.60 -16.37 -24.94
CA VAL A 744 -17.35 -16.30 -25.72
C VAL A 744 -17.28 -14.99 -26.53
N ALA A 745 -18.42 -14.51 -27.03
CA ALA A 745 -18.51 -13.21 -27.72
C ALA A 745 -18.17 -12.05 -26.78
N GLN A 746 -18.68 -12.10 -25.54
CA GLN A 746 -18.39 -11.10 -24.51
C GLN A 746 -16.91 -11.12 -24.14
N PHE A 747 -16.32 -12.32 -23.97
CA PHE A 747 -14.88 -12.46 -23.74
C PHE A 747 -14.06 -11.90 -24.91
N SER A 748 -14.42 -12.27 -26.15
CA SER A 748 -13.75 -11.82 -27.37
C SER A 748 -13.80 -10.30 -27.52
N TYR A 749 -14.97 -9.68 -27.34
CA TYR A 749 -15.14 -8.24 -27.43
C TYR A 749 -14.30 -7.49 -26.39
N ASN A 750 -14.37 -7.91 -25.12
CA ASN A 750 -13.71 -7.19 -24.03
C ASN A 750 -12.18 -7.35 -24.05
N LEU A 751 -11.65 -8.42 -24.67
CA LEU A 751 -10.21 -8.64 -24.83
C LEU A 751 -9.59 -7.75 -25.92
N GLN A 752 -10.39 -7.28 -26.89
CA GLN A 752 -9.88 -6.51 -28.03
C GLN A 752 -9.62 -5.04 -27.68
N GLN A 753 -8.50 -4.49 -28.17
CA GLN A 753 -8.17 -3.08 -28.00
C GLN A 753 -9.20 -2.18 -28.70
N SER A 754 -9.73 -1.20 -27.96
CA SER A 754 -10.66 -0.22 -28.49
C SER A 754 -9.93 1.03 -28.96
N GLU A 755 -10.21 1.47 -30.19
CA GLU A 755 -9.55 2.62 -30.83
C GLU A 755 -9.74 3.93 -30.05
N SER A 756 -10.90 4.09 -29.39
CA SER A 756 -11.22 5.31 -28.64
C SER A 756 -10.46 5.46 -27.31
N ILE A 757 -9.99 4.35 -26.73
CA ILE A 757 -9.37 4.31 -25.39
C ILE A 757 -7.94 3.80 -25.40
N GLY A 758 -7.47 3.18 -26.50
CA GLY A 758 -6.09 2.69 -26.62
C GLY A 758 -5.75 1.46 -25.78
N SER A 759 -6.71 0.89 -25.05
CA SER A 759 -6.59 -0.33 -24.23
C SER A 759 -7.79 -1.26 -24.45
N SER A 760 -7.73 -2.48 -23.94
CA SER A 760 -8.88 -3.40 -23.97
C SER A 760 -9.91 -3.01 -22.90
N PRO A 761 -11.23 -3.15 -23.15
CA PRO A 761 -12.24 -2.94 -22.13
C PRO A 761 -12.07 -3.81 -20.88
N PHE A 762 -11.54 -5.03 -21.05
CA PHE A 762 -11.28 -5.95 -19.94
C PHE A 762 -10.22 -5.37 -19.00
N GLU A 763 -9.07 -4.95 -19.53
CA GLU A 763 -8.00 -4.30 -18.77
C GLU A 763 -8.53 -3.10 -17.98
N LEU A 764 -9.20 -2.14 -18.63
CA LEU A 764 -9.72 -0.96 -17.92
C LEU A 764 -10.81 -1.27 -16.87
N ALA A 765 -11.56 -2.37 -17.01
CA ALA A 765 -12.65 -2.72 -16.09
C ALA A 765 -12.19 -3.55 -14.89
N THR A 766 -11.22 -4.43 -15.07
CA THR A 766 -10.65 -5.23 -13.97
C THR A 766 -9.51 -4.50 -13.27
N GLY A 767 -9.05 -3.39 -13.86
CA GLY A 767 -7.73 -2.85 -13.61
C GLY A 767 -6.74 -3.67 -14.41
#